data_AF-A0A1W6ZYT7-F1
#
_entry.id   AF-A0A1W6ZYT7-F1
#
_cell.length_a   1.000
_cell.length_b   1.000
_cell.length_c   1.000
_cell.angle_alpha   90.00
_cell.angle_beta   90.00
_cell.angle_gamma   90.00
#
_symmetry.space_group_name_H-M   'P 1'
#
loop_
_entity.id
_entity.type
_entity.pdbx_description
1 polymer ?
#
loop_
_entity_poly.entity_id
_entity_poly.type
_entity_poly.pdbx_seq_one_letter_code
_entity_poly.pdbx_strand_id
1 'polypeptide(L)'
;MFVENSHSFPKDYELRDGIYVPRGQNDRPFSYSDGDDAETYLLDVITKANDRSVLSQELTAGIRDWASLYHLSPKRANLLRPFAALLGGRVLEVGAGCGALTRFLGENGGDVVALEGSLRRAHIARERTADQKNVRVVCEQLDAFAYPTPFDAVLSIGVLEYAAIYGNGHARPHTHFLKTLRQHLSSNGVVIIAIENKLGLKYFAGAREDHVGAEFYGINDGYEPGSVATFGRAELADLLTEAGLPAQAFFYPCPDYKLPLTLLSDPLLERHPDLASTLFAQSAFFDPQKPSDPTFSLEQGWVNLGRNRLIGELANSFLVVAGCTEEAVAPYVSAKDVAWHYSVDRHPAFAREVKFQNTGKGLVTKRSALSDIETPDVPVECVLTDEPFIAGDNWWNVLVSIINKPGWSIQQLAEWARPWLDAVTLKCGLEAIETSAFTKPVDGAHFDAMPFNMIRNADGTVHFFDQEWRLKPQLEFGYIIYRGLRDSLIRVSSCAASAVGTTARINDIVINILAQNGAILSRADVNRYAAMEGQIQSWIQGRITSNMSLADAERAWTTAITERLTIQRGVLAQEVQTLRAGLEDVGTKLRASNEELAGTQRMLIEGQERIQSLAGELAAAKEQLVRVSNMSATLRQEMARSEERRNALAQEARTLQDQLAQVHNAHSRDIQAARSQASELSATLAMQAREIDKLARSQFRWPFSGIVERIGRAFTPWKRTRFRERSWEAGLIKASRLFRPTWYLEQNPDVAKAGIDPLLHYILHGGVEGRAPHPLFDPQFYKAQIPEAERAALTPLAHYISAGVALGLDPHPLFDTKFYLRTNPDVAAASMNPLFHYMEYGWRERRDPNPLFSTSFYLEKNPAIVAVGINPLVHYLTASTSALVAAR
;
A
#
# COMPACT_ATOMS: atom_id res chain seq x y z
N MET A 1 58.59 11.00 16.40
CA MET A 1 58.96 10.42 17.71
C MET A 1 57.79 10.63 18.65
N PHE A 2 56.80 9.73 18.64
CA PHE A 2 55.81 9.64 19.70
C PHE A 2 56.36 8.65 20.72
N VAL A 3 56.63 9.14 21.92
CA VAL A 3 57.09 8.35 23.06
C VAL A 3 56.05 7.27 23.34
N GLU A 4 56.50 6.03 23.54
CA GLU A 4 55.76 4.96 24.22
C GLU A 4 55.38 5.43 25.63
N ASN A 5 54.40 6.31 25.74
CA ASN A 5 53.65 6.45 26.96
C ASN A 5 52.55 5.41 26.86
N SER A 6 52.85 4.21 27.33
CA SER A 6 51.87 3.30 27.88
C SER A 6 51.12 4.05 29.00
N HIS A 7 50.13 4.86 28.64
CA HIS A 7 49.04 5.14 29.55
C HIS A 7 48.37 3.79 29.73
N SER A 8 48.77 3.09 30.79
CA SER A 8 48.12 1.85 31.19
C SER A 8 46.63 2.14 31.22
N PHE A 9 45.88 1.48 30.33
CA PHE A 9 44.43 1.46 30.39
C PHE A 9 44.02 1.10 31.84
N PRO A 10 42.90 1.63 32.39
CA PRO A 10 42.62 1.55 33.81
C PRO A 10 42.83 0.13 34.36
N LYS A 11 43.43 0.01 35.56
CA LYS A 11 43.86 -1.28 36.12
C LYS A 11 42.73 -2.30 36.24
N ASP A 12 41.49 -1.83 36.27
CA ASP A 12 40.27 -2.64 36.36
C ASP A 12 39.93 -3.37 35.05
N TYR A 13 40.66 -3.11 33.96
CA TYR A 13 40.54 -3.85 32.70
C TYR A 13 41.76 -4.74 32.45
N GLU A 14 41.54 -5.76 31.63
CA GLU A 14 42.58 -6.61 31.05
C GLU A 14 42.42 -6.67 29.53
N LEU A 15 43.53 -6.94 28.83
CA LEU A 15 43.56 -7.05 27.39
C LEU A 15 43.34 -8.52 26.98
N ARG A 16 42.27 -8.82 26.25
CA ARG A 16 41.99 -10.12 25.64
C ARG A 16 41.84 -9.93 24.14
N ASP A 17 42.68 -10.60 23.34
CA ASP A 17 42.67 -10.51 21.87
C ASP A 17 42.66 -9.07 21.32
N GLY A 18 43.41 -8.17 21.98
CA GLY A 18 43.49 -6.76 21.60
C GLY A 18 42.30 -5.89 22.05
N ILE A 19 41.34 -6.46 22.76
CA ILE A 19 40.15 -5.79 23.30
C ILE A 19 40.30 -5.63 24.81
N TYR A 20 40.01 -4.45 25.33
CA TYR A 20 39.97 -4.22 26.78
C TYR A 20 38.63 -4.70 27.34
N VAL A 21 38.68 -5.60 28.33
CA VAL A 21 37.51 -6.14 29.02
C VAL A 21 37.66 -5.96 30.54
N PRO A 22 36.56 -5.82 31.30
CA PRO A 22 36.64 -5.68 32.75
C PRO A 22 37.21 -6.94 33.42
N ARG A 23 38.14 -6.76 34.37
CA ARG A 23 38.73 -7.88 35.11
C ARG A 23 37.68 -8.62 35.92
N GLY A 24 37.71 -9.95 35.85
CA GLY A 24 36.85 -10.82 36.66
C GLY A 24 35.38 -10.84 36.25
N GLN A 25 34.99 -10.19 35.14
CA GLN A 25 33.67 -10.41 34.54
C GLN A 25 33.74 -11.50 33.47
N ASN A 26 32.79 -12.44 33.53
CA ASN A 26 32.45 -13.31 32.40
C ASN A 26 31.62 -12.52 31.40
N ASP A 27 31.65 -12.94 30.13
CA ASP A 27 30.89 -12.34 29.03
C ASP A 27 29.44 -12.10 29.46
N ARG A 28 29.07 -10.83 29.63
CA ARG A 28 27.69 -10.46 29.91
C ARG A 28 26.90 -10.60 28.62
N PRO A 29 25.73 -11.25 28.62
CA PRO A 29 24.90 -11.34 27.43
C PRO A 29 24.45 -9.94 27.00
N PHE A 30 24.77 -9.57 25.76
CA PHE A 30 24.28 -8.38 25.08
C PHE A 30 23.35 -8.82 23.94
N SER A 31 22.13 -8.30 23.90
CA SER A 31 21.05 -8.85 23.07
C SER A 31 21.01 -8.34 21.63
N TYR A 32 21.66 -7.21 21.32
CA TYR A 32 21.63 -6.67 19.95
C TYR A 32 22.65 -7.36 19.04
N SER A 33 22.18 -7.83 17.88
CA SER A 33 23.00 -8.44 16.84
C SER A 33 22.37 -8.18 15.47
N ASP A 34 23.22 -8.13 14.43
CA ASP A 34 22.76 -8.10 13.03
C ASP A 34 22.48 -9.53 12.50
N GLY A 35 22.61 -10.53 13.37
CA GLY A 35 22.53 -11.95 13.07
C GLY A 35 23.90 -12.61 13.02
N ASP A 36 23.98 -13.85 13.49
CA ASP A 36 25.24 -14.58 13.59
C ASP A 36 25.97 -14.73 12.25
N ASP A 37 25.22 -15.03 11.19
CA ASP A 37 25.76 -15.20 9.84
C ASP A 37 26.30 -13.89 9.27
N ALA A 38 25.63 -12.76 9.54
CA ALA A 38 26.04 -11.45 9.06
C ALA A 38 27.34 -10.99 9.75
N GLU A 39 27.41 -11.09 11.07
CA GLU A 39 28.60 -10.69 11.82
C GLU A 39 29.80 -11.61 11.56
N THR A 40 29.57 -12.91 11.39
CA THR A 40 30.63 -13.85 10.97
C THR A 40 31.16 -13.52 9.58
N TYR A 41 30.26 -13.18 8.65
CA TYR A 41 30.66 -12.75 7.31
C TYR A 41 31.46 -11.44 7.32
N LEU A 42 31.03 -10.45 8.09
CA LEU A 42 31.76 -9.19 8.24
C LEU A 42 33.17 -9.42 8.77
N LEU A 43 33.33 -10.27 9.79
CA LEU A 43 34.64 -10.64 10.33
C LEU A 43 35.53 -11.30 9.27
N ASP A 44 34.96 -12.21 8.46
CA ASP A 44 35.69 -12.90 7.39
C ASP A 44 36.20 -11.92 6.32
N VAL A 45 35.33 -11.02 5.85
CA VAL A 45 35.68 -10.00 4.85
C VAL A 45 36.77 -9.07 5.39
N ILE A 46 36.62 -8.55 6.61
CA ILE A 46 37.55 -7.60 7.21
C ILE A 46 38.91 -8.25 7.49
N THR A 47 38.92 -9.48 8.02
CA THR A 47 40.16 -10.19 8.36
C THR A 47 40.97 -10.51 7.09
N LYS A 48 40.30 -10.86 5.99
CA LYS A 48 40.94 -11.18 4.70
C LYS A 48 41.39 -9.95 3.91
N ALA A 49 40.88 -8.77 4.22
CA ALA A 49 41.25 -7.54 3.54
C ALA A 49 42.66 -7.09 3.94
N ASN A 50 43.48 -6.77 2.93
CA ASN A 50 44.79 -6.13 3.09
C ASN A 50 44.62 -4.64 3.31
N ASP A 51 43.73 -4.01 2.52
CA ASP A 51 43.33 -2.62 2.70
C ASP A 51 42.07 -2.58 3.55
N ARG A 52 42.21 -2.15 4.82
CA ARG A 52 41.10 -1.97 5.76
C ARG A 52 40.68 -0.50 5.89
N SER A 53 41.17 0.37 5.00
CA SER A 53 40.88 1.80 5.04
C SER A 53 39.42 2.13 4.75
N VAL A 54 38.99 3.33 5.12
CA VAL A 54 37.61 3.80 4.87
C VAL A 54 37.22 3.74 3.40
N LEU A 55 38.15 3.99 2.48
CA LEU A 55 37.91 3.96 1.03
C LEU A 55 38.27 2.61 0.39
N SER A 56 38.48 1.56 1.17
CA SER A 56 38.89 0.25 0.67
C SER A 56 37.92 -0.32 -0.37
N GLN A 57 38.47 -0.62 -1.55
CA GLN A 57 37.73 -1.34 -2.60
C GLN A 57 37.53 -2.81 -2.24
N GLU A 58 38.42 -3.42 -1.46
CA GLU A 58 38.30 -4.81 -1.00
C GLU A 58 37.09 -4.96 -0.08
N LEU A 59 36.92 -4.04 0.88
CA LEU A 59 35.75 -4.02 1.77
C LEU A 59 34.46 -3.73 1.00
N THR A 60 34.49 -2.74 0.08
CA THR A 60 33.32 -2.41 -0.75
C THR A 60 32.88 -3.58 -1.64
N ALA A 61 33.84 -4.40 -2.13
CA ALA A 61 33.54 -5.60 -2.91
C ALA A 61 32.86 -6.72 -2.09
N GLY A 62 33.00 -6.69 -0.75
CA GLY A 62 32.33 -7.60 0.18
C GLY A 62 30.88 -7.21 0.51
N ILE A 63 30.30 -6.19 -0.14
CA ILE A 63 28.90 -5.82 0.08
C ILE A 63 27.98 -6.77 -0.68
N ARG A 64 27.06 -7.43 0.04
CA ARG A 64 26.07 -8.36 -0.55
C ARG A 64 24.64 -8.20 -0.03
N ASP A 65 24.48 -7.55 1.10
CA ASP A 65 23.21 -7.40 1.84
C ASP A 65 23.20 -6.08 2.62
N TRP A 66 22.12 -5.80 3.36
CA TRP A 66 22.00 -4.57 4.14
C TRP A 66 23.06 -4.45 5.23
N ALA A 67 23.34 -5.53 5.98
CA ALA A 67 24.31 -5.50 7.07
C ALA A 67 25.73 -5.19 6.55
N SER A 68 26.14 -5.86 5.48
CA SER A 68 27.42 -5.58 4.81
C SER A 68 27.46 -4.20 4.16
N LEU A 69 26.37 -3.72 3.55
CA LEU A 69 26.29 -2.35 3.04
C LEU A 69 26.48 -1.31 4.15
N TYR A 70 25.79 -1.48 5.27
CA TYR A 70 25.87 -0.57 6.41
C TYR A 70 27.27 -0.50 7.01
N HIS A 71 27.96 -1.66 7.15
CA HIS A 71 29.26 -1.71 7.81
C HIS A 71 30.46 -1.54 6.89
N LEU A 72 30.36 -1.84 5.60
CA LEU A 72 31.49 -1.82 4.67
C LEU A 72 31.47 -0.65 3.69
N SER A 73 30.37 0.12 3.63
CA SER A 73 30.29 1.27 2.72
C SER A 73 31.16 2.44 3.18
N PRO A 74 31.93 3.08 2.28
CA PRO A 74 32.67 4.31 2.58
C PRO A 74 31.74 5.49 2.94
N LYS A 75 30.45 5.40 2.60
CA LYS A 75 29.45 6.44 2.90
C LYS A 75 29.25 6.66 4.39
N ARG A 76 29.51 5.66 5.24
CA ARG A 76 29.38 5.82 6.69
C ARG A 76 30.22 6.99 7.20
N ALA A 77 31.45 7.09 6.74
CA ALA A 77 32.38 8.14 7.16
C ALA A 77 31.93 9.56 6.78
N ASN A 78 31.09 9.71 5.74
CA ASN A 78 30.61 11.02 5.29
C ASN A 78 29.83 11.78 6.37
N LEU A 79 29.27 11.07 7.35
CA LEU A 79 28.60 11.66 8.51
C LEU A 79 29.54 12.57 9.32
N LEU A 80 30.82 12.18 9.44
CA LEU A 80 31.80 12.82 10.31
C LEU A 80 32.88 13.62 9.56
N ARG A 81 32.97 13.50 8.23
CA ARG A 81 33.94 14.24 7.39
C ARG A 81 34.00 15.75 7.63
N PRO A 82 32.87 16.47 7.83
CA PRO A 82 32.92 17.92 8.11
C PRO A 82 33.67 18.26 9.40
N PHE A 83 33.77 17.31 10.32
CA PHE A 83 34.38 17.47 11.64
C PHE A 83 35.74 16.78 11.74
N ALA A 84 36.26 16.21 10.64
CA ALA A 84 37.50 15.43 10.63
C ALA A 84 38.67 16.13 11.34
N ALA A 85 38.93 17.39 11.00
CA ALA A 85 40.00 18.19 11.60
C ALA A 85 39.75 18.54 13.08
N LEU A 86 38.49 18.50 13.53
CA LEU A 86 38.08 18.80 14.91
C LEU A 86 38.08 17.55 15.80
N LEU A 87 38.12 16.36 15.21
CA LEU A 87 38.07 15.07 15.90
C LEU A 87 39.47 14.42 16.06
N GLY A 88 40.55 15.21 15.93
CA GLY A 88 41.92 14.77 16.21
C GLY A 88 42.30 14.71 17.70
N GLY A 89 41.39 15.13 18.59
CA GLY A 89 41.57 15.06 20.05
C GLY A 89 41.26 13.68 20.64
N ARG A 90 40.96 13.62 21.94
CA ARG A 90 40.48 12.39 22.59
C ARG A 90 39.01 12.19 22.28
N VAL A 91 38.68 11.06 21.69
CA VAL A 91 37.33 10.75 21.23
C VAL A 91 36.83 9.47 21.91
N LEU A 92 35.65 9.53 22.52
CA LEU A 92 34.92 8.35 22.97
C LEU A 92 33.80 8.06 21.96
N GLU A 93 33.80 6.88 21.36
CA GLU A 93 32.70 6.40 20.52
C GLU A 93 31.91 5.38 21.31
N VAL A 94 30.67 5.72 21.68
CA VAL A 94 29.76 4.82 22.40
C VAL A 94 28.90 4.07 21.39
N GLY A 95 28.94 2.74 21.44
CA GLY A 95 28.28 1.86 20.47
C GLY A 95 29.03 1.79 19.15
N ALA A 96 30.33 1.47 19.22
CA ALA A 96 31.20 1.43 18.04
C ALA A 96 30.80 0.37 16.99
N GLY A 97 29.97 -0.61 17.37
CA GLY A 97 29.52 -1.68 16.50
C GLY A 97 30.71 -2.44 15.91
N CYS A 98 30.70 -2.66 14.59
CA CYS A 98 31.78 -3.33 13.88
C CYS A 98 32.94 -2.39 13.47
N GLY A 99 32.99 -1.15 14.01
CA GLY A 99 34.12 -0.22 13.91
C GLY A 99 34.18 0.65 12.66
N ALA A 100 33.09 0.81 11.91
CA ALA A 100 33.09 1.57 10.65
C ALA A 100 33.49 3.04 10.81
N LEU A 101 32.92 3.73 11.81
CA LEU A 101 33.29 5.10 12.14
C LEU A 101 34.56 5.14 12.99
N THR A 102 34.80 4.15 13.85
CA THR A 102 36.06 4.00 14.59
C THR A 102 37.28 4.06 13.67
N ARG A 103 37.24 3.32 12.55
CA ARG A 103 38.30 3.32 11.54
C ARG A 103 38.56 4.73 11.02
N PHE A 104 37.50 5.45 10.66
CA PHE A 104 37.59 6.83 10.18
C PHE A 104 38.19 7.78 11.23
N LEU A 105 37.73 7.69 12.49
CA LEU A 105 38.27 8.50 13.59
C LEU A 105 39.78 8.25 13.78
N GLY A 106 40.20 6.97 13.73
CA GLY A 106 41.60 6.59 13.80
C GLY A 106 42.44 7.13 12.63
N GLU A 107 41.93 7.09 11.40
CA GLU A 107 42.62 7.61 10.20
C GLU A 107 42.80 9.13 10.25
N ASN A 108 41.88 9.85 10.89
CA ASN A 108 41.94 11.30 11.06
C ASN A 108 42.77 11.73 12.29
N GLY A 109 43.52 10.80 12.90
CA GLY A 109 44.46 11.09 13.98
C GLY A 109 43.83 11.24 15.36
N GLY A 110 42.55 10.90 15.53
CA GLY A 110 41.89 10.90 16.84
C GLY A 110 42.52 9.90 17.79
N ASP A 111 42.55 10.23 19.08
CA ASP A 111 42.93 9.32 20.15
C ASP A 111 41.66 8.62 20.67
N VAL A 112 41.32 7.47 20.07
CA VAL A 112 39.96 6.89 20.11
C VAL A 112 39.82 5.81 21.17
N VAL A 113 38.78 5.92 21.99
CA VAL A 113 38.19 4.81 22.74
C VAL A 113 36.89 4.41 22.07
N ALA A 114 36.84 3.22 21.50
CA ALA A 114 35.64 2.61 20.93
C ALA A 114 35.01 1.68 21.96
N LEU A 115 33.89 2.08 22.53
CA LEU A 115 33.12 1.32 23.51
C LEU A 115 32.01 0.54 22.81
N GLU A 116 31.98 -0.78 22.98
CA GLU A 116 30.98 -1.67 22.39
C GLU A 116 30.50 -2.70 23.41
N GLY A 117 29.18 -2.92 23.50
CA GLY A 117 28.61 -3.84 24.47
C GLY A 117 28.75 -5.31 24.08
N SER A 118 28.84 -5.60 22.78
CA SER A 118 29.01 -6.95 22.24
C SER A 118 30.47 -7.30 22.02
N LEU A 119 30.96 -8.34 22.70
CA LEU A 119 32.33 -8.82 22.53
C LEU A 119 32.63 -9.22 21.07
N ARG A 120 31.65 -9.81 20.38
CA ARG A 120 31.79 -10.21 18.97
C ARG A 120 31.99 -8.99 18.07
N ARG A 121 31.19 -7.93 18.24
CA ARG A 121 31.33 -6.70 17.45
C ARG A 121 32.60 -5.93 17.80
N ALA A 122 32.96 -5.89 19.09
CA ALA A 122 34.23 -5.35 19.55
C ALA A 122 35.42 -6.07 18.88
N HIS A 123 35.35 -7.39 18.71
CA HIS A 123 36.36 -8.15 17.97
C HIS A 123 36.42 -7.74 16.50
N ILE A 124 35.29 -7.59 15.82
CA ILE A 124 35.25 -7.10 14.43
C ILE A 124 35.83 -5.68 14.31
N ALA A 125 35.48 -4.79 15.24
CA ALA A 125 36.00 -3.42 15.29
C ALA A 125 37.53 -3.40 15.51
N ARG A 126 38.04 -4.28 16.40
CA ARG A 126 39.47 -4.44 16.65
C ARG A 126 40.21 -4.96 15.43
N GLU A 127 39.67 -5.96 14.74
CA GLU A 127 40.24 -6.45 13.48
C GLU A 127 40.28 -5.35 12.42
N ARG A 128 39.17 -4.63 12.22
CA ARG A 128 39.13 -3.52 11.25
C ARG A 128 40.16 -2.44 11.53
N THR A 129 40.48 -2.19 12.79
CA THR A 129 41.39 -1.12 13.22
C THR A 129 42.77 -1.64 13.62
N ALA A 130 43.10 -2.91 13.35
CA ALA A 130 44.31 -3.60 13.85
C ALA A 130 45.63 -2.84 13.64
N ASP A 131 45.75 -2.12 12.53
CA ASP A 131 46.89 -1.28 12.13
C ASP A 131 46.93 0.11 12.80
N GLN A 132 45.88 0.52 13.51
CA GLN A 132 45.74 1.82 14.16
C GLN A 132 46.07 1.76 15.66
N LYS A 133 47.27 2.24 16.01
CA LYS A 133 47.77 2.28 17.40
C LYS A 133 47.04 3.28 18.29
N ASN A 134 46.42 4.28 17.69
CA ASN A 134 45.62 5.32 18.34
C ASN A 134 44.17 4.91 18.63
N VAL A 135 43.78 3.67 18.31
CA VAL A 135 42.43 3.15 18.57
C VAL A 135 42.47 2.06 19.64
N ARG A 136 41.71 2.25 20.71
CA ARG A 136 41.50 1.27 21.78
C ARG A 136 40.05 0.81 21.76
N VAL A 137 39.82 -0.49 21.60
CA VAL A 137 38.48 -1.09 21.63
C VAL A 137 38.22 -1.67 23.01
N VAL A 138 37.06 -1.34 23.58
CA VAL A 138 36.65 -1.69 24.94
C VAL A 138 35.31 -2.40 24.85
N CYS A 139 35.22 -3.58 25.44
CA CYS A 139 33.95 -4.31 25.53
C CYS A 139 33.31 -4.08 26.91
N GLU A 140 32.44 -3.07 27.02
CA GLU A 140 31.67 -2.80 28.25
C GLU A 140 30.42 -1.95 27.94
N GLN A 141 29.47 -1.90 28.89
CA GLN A 141 28.32 -1.02 28.83
C GLN A 141 28.65 0.37 29.37
N LEU A 142 28.04 1.42 28.79
CA LEU A 142 28.28 2.81 29.16
C LEU A 142 28.10 3.09 30.67
N ASP A 143 27.03 2.57 31.30
CA ASP A 143 26.76 2.81 32.73
C ASP A 143 27.86 2.27 33.66
N ALA A 144 28.62 1.26 33.22
CA ALA A 144 29.73 0.68 33.97
C ALA A 144 31.10 1.23 33.54
N PHE A 145 31.16 1.93 32.40
CA PHE A 145 32.40 2.39 31.81
C PHE A 145 33.00 3.54 32.63
N ALA A 146 34.24 3.34 33.08
CA ALA A 146 35.00 4.35 33.81
C ALA A 146 36.33 4.62 33.10
N TYR A 147 36.55 5.88 32.75
CA TYR A 147 37.80 6.33 32.15
C TYR A 147 38.34 7.55 32.92
N PRO A 148 39.63 7.54 33.32
CA PRO A 148 40.18 8.53 34.25
C PRO A 148 40.29 9.93 33.63
N THR A 149 40.25 10.01 32.31
CA THR A 149 40.58 11.21 31.56
C THR A 149 39.36 11.62 30.74
N PRO A 150 38.91 12.89 30.81
CA PRO A 150 37.78 13.34 30.02
C PRO A 150 38.10 13.42 28.52
N PHE A 151 37.05 13.36 27.70
CA PHE A 151 37.11 13.37 26.24
C PHE A 151 36.73 14.72 25.66
N ASP A 152 37.32 15.06 24.52
CA ASP A 152 37.04 16.30 23.79
C ASP A 152 35.79 16.15 22.91
N ALA A 153 35.51 14.92 22.45
CA ALA A 153 34.24 14.55 21.83
C ALA A 153 33.74 13.18 22.31
N VAL A 154 32.45 13.06 22.57
CA VAL A 154 31.75 11.80 22.86
C VAL A 154 30.70 11.57 21.78
N LEU A 155 30.82 10.50 21.01
CA LEU A 155 29.93 10.16 19.90
C LEU A 155 28.91 9.12 20.34
N SER A 156 27.66 9.30 19.91
CA SER A 156 26.57 8.33 20.05
C SER A 156 25.77 8.30 18.74
N ILE A 157 26.09 7.37 17.86
CA ILE A 157 25.58 7.32 16.48
C ILE A 157 24.70 6.08 16.31
N GLY A 158 23.37 6.23 16.28
CA GLY A 158 22.43 5.11 16.23
C GLY A 158 22.48 4.24 17.50
N VAL A 159 22.34 4.89 18.66
CA VAL A 159 22.40 4.24 19.98
C VAL A 159 21.36 4.83 20.93
N LEU A 160 21.14 6.15 20.87
CA LEU A 160 20.21 6.85 21.77
C LEU A 160 18.81 6.23 21.74
N GLU A 161 18.34 5.77 20.59
CA GLU A 161 17.04 5.15 20.40
C GLU A 161 16.86 3.85 21.21
N TYR A 162 17.96 3.18 21.59
CA TYR A 162 17.96 1.98 22.40
C TYR A 162 18.10 2.27 23.90
N ALA A 163 18.24 3.54 24.32
CA ALA A 163 18.50 3.88 25.71
C ALA A 163 17.40 3.37 26.66
N ALA A 164 16.14 3.29 26.23
CA ALA A 164 15.06 2.72 27.04
C ALA A 164 15.15 1.19 27.23
N ILE A 165 15.76 0.46 26.29
CA ILE A 165 15.96 -0.99 26.40
C ILE A 165 17.13 -1.30 27.35
N TYR A 166 18.23 -0.55 27.21
CA TYR A 166 19.46 -0.79 27.97
C TYR A 166 19.61 0.07 29.23
N GLY A 167 18.71 1.01 29.47
CA GLY A 167 18.77 1.97 30.57
C GLY A 167 18.38 1.42 31.94
N ASN A 168 18.57 0.12 32.19
CA ASN A 168 18.55 -0.51 33.51
C ASN A 168 17.36 -0.14 34.44
N GLY A 169 16.17 0.09 33.86
CA GLY A 169 14.96 0.43 34.62
C GLY A 169 14.87 1.89 35.11
N HIS A 170 15.72 2.79 34.60
CA HIS A 170 15.61 4.23 34.87
C HIS A 170 14.27 4.80 34.39
N ALA A 171 13.63 5.64 35.20
CA ALA A 171 12.34 6.25 34.88
C ALA A 171 12.38 7.20 33.66
N ARG A 172 13.55 7.81 33.39
CA ARG A 172 13.81 8.64 32.20
C ARG A 172 15.10 8.16 31.52
N PRO A 173 15.05 7.03 30.81
CA PRO A 173 16.25 6.33 30.35
C PRO A 173 17.06 7.15 29.33
N HIS A 174 16.41 7.83 28.39
CA HIS A 174 17.07 8.70 27.41
C HIS A 174 17.81 9.87 28.08
N THR A 175 17.17 10.58 29.01
CA THR A 175 17.81 11.68 29.76
C THR A 175 18.97 11.19 30.63
N HIS A 176 18.82 10.02 31.26
CA HIS A 176 19.91 9.39 32.01
C HIS A 176 21.10 9.08 31.11
N PHE A 177 20.86 8.40 29.98
CA PHE A 177 21.88 8.06 28.99
C PHE A 177 22.67 9.30 28.53
N LEU A 178 21.96 10.38 28.14
CA LEU A 178 22.60 11.64 27.73
C LEU A 178 23.42 12.28 28.88
N LYS A 179 22.95 12.19 30.12
CA LYS A 179 23.70 12.66 31.30
C LYS A 179 24.97 11.83 31.51
N THR A 180 24.92 10.53 31.29
CA THR A 180 26.09 9.65 31.36
C THR A 180 27.12 10.00 30.29
N LEU A 181 26.70 10.22 29.03
CA LEU A 181 27.60 10.73 27.98
C LEU A 181 28.29 12.04 28.39
N ARG A 182 27.51 12.99 28.93
CA ARG A 182 28.03 14.29 29.39
C ARG A 182 29.08 14.17 30.50
N GLN A 183 28.99 13.16 31.38
CA GLN A 183 29.96 12.97 32.47
C GLN A 183 31.37 12.65 31.97
N HIS A 184 31.50 12.14 30.74
CA HIS A 184 32.79 11.84 30.13
C HIS A 184 33.44 13.04 29.43
N LEU A 185 32.75 14.19 29.33
CA LEU A 185 33.26 15.35 28.61
C LEU A 185 34.32 16.14 29.39
N SER A 186 35.25 16.72 28.65
CA SER A 186 36.08 17.82 29.14
C SER A 186 35.25 19.10 29.28
N SER A 187 35.79 20.14 29.89
CA SER A 187 35.05 21.39 30.13
C SER A 187 34.54 22.06 28.85
N ASN A 188 35.24 21.86 27.73
CA ASN A 188 34.87 22.37 26.41
C ASN A 188 34.53 21.24 25.43
N GLY A 189 34.26 20.03 25.94
CA GLY A 189 33.92 18.88 25.11
C GLY A 189 32.49 18.93 24.60
N VAL A 190 32.22 18.17 23.54
CA VAL A 190 30.87 18.06 22.94
C VAL A 190 30.40 16.61 22.86
N VAL A 191 29.08 16.42 22.93
CA VAL A 191 28.44 15.18 22.49
C VAL A 191 28.04 15.34 21.03
N ILE A 192 28.31 14.33 20.20
CA ILE A 192 27.86 14.27 18.81
C ILE A 192 26.89 13.09 18.68
N ILE A 193 25.65 13.39 18.33
CA ILE A 193 24.57 12.40 18.27
C ILE A 193 24.02 12.30 16.86
N ALA A 194 23.83 11.09 16.35
CA ALA A 194 23.02 10.88 15.15
C ALA A 194 21.90 9.89 15.44
N ILE A 195 20.71 10.23 14.94
CA ILE A 195 19.48 9.47 15.19
C ILE A 195 18.46 9.72 14.08
N GLU A 196 17.62 8.72 13.81
CA GLU A 196 16.41 8.82 13.01
C GLU A 196 15.47 9.92 13.54
N ASN A 197 14.77 10.58 12.61
CA ASN A 197 13.69 11.50 12.95
C ASN A 197 12.36 10.77 12.80
N LYS A 198 11.56 10.66 13.86
CA LYS A 198 10.22 10.00 13.79
C LYS A 198 9.27 10.64 12.77
N LEU A 199 9.55 11.89 12.36
CA LEU A 199 8.81 12.67 11.37
C LEU A 199 9.53 12.78 10.02
N GLY A 200 10.55 11.95 9.74
CA GLY A 200 11.23 11.93 8.45
C GLY A 200 10.27 11.81 7.26
N LEU A 201 10.51 12.60 6.19
CA LEU A 201 9.63 12.64 5.01
C LEU A 201 9.43 11.25 4.39
N LYS A 202 10.44 10.37 4.45
CA LYS A 202 10.33 8.98 3.95
C LYS A 202 9.18 8.22 4.60
N TYR A 203 8.88 8.46 5.88
CA TYR A 203 7.81 7.76 6.60
C TYR A 203 6.43 8.22 6.15
N PHE A 204 6.24 9.50 5.81
CA PHE A 204 5.03 9.98 5.16
C PHE A 204 4.83 9.36 3.77
N ALA A 205 5.94 9.08 3.07
CA ALA A 205 5.93 8.42 1.77
C ALA A 205 5.66 6.90 1.84
N GLY A 206 5.47 6.33 3.04
CA GLY A 206 5.19 4.91 3.25
C GLY A 206 6.42 4.06 3.60
N ALA A 207 7.56 4.66 3.95
CA ALA A 207 8.65 3.89 4.53
C ALA A 207 8.21 3.30 5.88
N ARG A 208 8.68 2.08 6.15
CA ARG A 208 8.53 1.44 7.46
C ARG A 208 9.51 2.05 8.44
N GLU A 209 9.07 2.19 9.69
CA GLU A 209 9.93 2.63 10.79
C GLU A 209 11.11 1.66 10.96
N ASP A 210 12.31 2.20 11.13
CA ASP A 210 13.58 1.49 10.92
C ASP A 210 13.84 0.36 11.94
N HIS A 211 13.18 0.39 13.11
CA HIS A 211 13.39 -0.57 14.19
C HIS A 211 12.19 -1.52 14.38
N VAL A 212 10.97 -1.02 14.15
CA VAL A 212 9.73 -1.78 14.34
C VAL A 212 9.23 -2.41 13.04
N GLY A 213 9.63 -1.87 11.88
CA GLY A 213 9.25 -2.40 10.57
C GLY A 213 7.78 -2.14 10.19
N ALA A 214 7.13 -1.20 10.87
CA ALA A 214 5.74 -0.79 10.65
C ALA A 214 5.64 0.62 10.06
N GLU A 215 4.72 0.82 9.12
CA GLU A 215 4.46 2.14 8.51
C GLU A 215 3.81 3.09 9.52
N PHE A 216 4.11 4.39 9.42
CA PHE A 216 3.56 5.46 10.27
C PHE A 216 3.74 5.28 11.79
N TYR A 217 4.60 4.36 12.24
CA TYR A 217 4.71 4.01 13.66
C TYR A 217 5.20 5.19 14.52
N GLY A 218 6.32 5.83 14.13
CA GLY A 218 6.82 7.04 14.80
C GLY A 218 5.89 8.25 14.68
N ILE A 219 5.19 8.39 13.55
CA ILE A 219 4.20 9.47 13.32
C ILE A 219 3.00 9.31 14.26
N ASN A 220 2.59 8.07 14.54
CA ASN A 220 1.51 7.76 15.49
C ASN A 220 1.97 7.75 16.96
N ASP A 221 3.25 8.04 17.21
CA ASP A 221 3.88 7.92 18.53
C ASP A 221 3.66 6.53 19.15
N GLY A 222 3.83 5.49 18.32
CA GLY A 222 3.47 4.10 18.67
C GLY A 222 4.38 3.41 19.69
N TYR A 223 5.46 4.05 20.14
CA TYR A 223 6.51 3.46 20.97
C TYR A 223 5.99 3.05 22.36
N GLU A 224 6.29 1.82 22.77
CA GLU A 224 5.92 1.30 24.10
C GLU A 224 7.00 1.64 25.16
N PRO A 225 6.63 1.79 26.44
CA PRO A 225 7.61 1.95 27.51
C PRO A 225 8.64 0.81 27.54
N GLY A 226 9.93 1.15 27.54
CA GLY A 226 11.03 0.18 27.52
C GLY A 226 11.35 -0.41 26.13
N SER A 227 10.70 0.08 25.07
CA SER A 227 11.07 -0.23 23.69
C SER A 227 11.98 0.84 23.08
N VAL A 228 12.39 0.64 21.83
CA VAL A 228 13.08 1.69 21.06
C VAL A 228 12.24 2.95 20.97
N ALA A 229 12.86 4.12 20.88
CA ALA A 229 12.14 5.37 20.64
C ALA A 229 12.99 6.35 19.83
N THR A 230 12.37 7.04 18.88
CA THR A 230 13.00 8.13 18.13
C THR A 230 12.24 9.43 18.37
N PHE A 231 12.84 10.56 18.01
CA PHE A 231 12.37 11.88 18.42
C PHE A 231 12.24 12.82 17.22
N GLY A 232 11.25 13.70 17.27
CA GLY A 232 11.23 14.89 16.41
C GLY A 232 12.33 15.87 16.83
N ARG A 233 12.65 16.85 15.97
CA ARG A 233 13.71 17.84 16.23
C ARG A 233 13.53 18.57 17.56
N ALA A 234 12.33 19.08 17.82
CA ALA A 234 12.02 19.81 19.05
C ALA A 234 12.14 18.91 20.30
N GLU A 235 11.62 17.69 20.24
CA GLU A 235 11.71 16.72 21.34
C GLU A 235 13.17 16.37 21.65
N LEU A 236 14.00 16.17 20.62
CA LEU A 236 15.43 15.91 20.79
C LEU A 236 16.16 17.11 21.42
N ALA A 237 15.85 18.33 20.98
CA ALA A 237 16.43 19.55 21.53
C ALA A 237 16.09 19.74 23.02
N ASP A 238 14.84 19.46 23.40
CA ASP A 238 14.38 19.51 24.79
C ASP A 238 15.10 18.44 25.64
N LEU A 239 15.21 17.21 25.14
CA LEU A 239 15.93 16.12 25.82
C LEU A 239 17.40 16.45 26.08
N LEU A 240 18.09 17.06 25.11
CA LEU A 240 19.48 17.50 25.26
C LEU A 240 19.60 18.61 26.30
N THR A 241 18.69 19.58 26.28
CA THR A 241 18.64 20.66 27.27
C THR A 241 18.41 20.10 28.68
N GLU A 242 17.46 19.18 28.86
CA GLU A 242 17.19 18.49 30.14
C GLU A 242 18.40 17.67 30.64
N ALA A 243 19.23 17.16 29.72
CA ALA A 243 20.46 16.44 30.05
C ALA A 243 21.62 17.38 30.45
N GLY A 244 21.44 18.70 30.34
CA GLY A 244 22.47 19.70 30.63
C GLY A 244 23.37 20.01 29.43
N LEU A 245 22.86 19.86 28.21
CA LEU A 245 23.52 20.20 26.94
C LEU A 245 22.69 21.27 26.18
N PRO A 246 22.61 22.51 26.70
CA PRO A 246 21.74 23.54 26.14
C PRO A 246 22.25 24.18 24.85
N ALA A 247 23.57 24.16 24.59
CA ALA A 247 24.13 24.66 23.34
C ALA A 247 24.09 23.55 22.29
N GLN A 248 23.48 23.82 21.13
CA GLN A 248 23.14 22.79 20.15
C GLN A 248 23.30 23.30 18.72
N ALA A 249 23.88 22.48 17.85
CA ALA A 249 23.96 22.72 16.41
C ALA A 249 23.42 21.50 15.65
N PHE A 250 22.38 21.72 14.85
CA PHE A 250 21.76 20.68 14.04
C PHE A 250 22.31 20.65 12.62
N PHE A 251 22.52 19.42 12.15
CA PHE A 251 22.89 19.06 10.80
C PHE A 251 21.95 17.97 10.29
N TYR A 252 21.76 17.95 8.97
CA TYR A 252 20.73 17.15 8.33
C TYR A 252 21.39 16.24 7.28
N PRO A 253 21.75 15.00 7.66
CA PRO A 253 22.30 14.03 6.73
C PRO A 253 21.21 13.50 5.78
N CYS A 254 21.55 13.33 4.51
CA CYS A 254 20.66 12.85 3.46
C CYS A 254 21.39 11.83 2.57
N PRO A 255 20.78 10.66 2.26
CA PRO A 255 19.40 10.25 2.57
C PRO A 255 19.05 10.12 4.05
N ASP A 256 20.01 9.70 4.86
CA ASP A 256 19.95 9.67 6.31
C ASP A 256 21.37 9.61 6.92
N TYR A 257 21.48 9.53 8.24
CA TYR A 257 22.75 9.41 8.96
C TYR A 257 23.44 8.04 8.75
N LYS A 258 22.72 7.04 8.24
CA LYS A 258 23.28 5.71 8.01
C LYS A 258 24.23 5.76 6.84
N LEU A 259 23.80 6.25 5.68
CA LEU A 259 24.63 6.31 4.47
C LEU A 259 24.56 7.68 3.80
N PRO A 260 25.00 8.75 4.47
CA PRO A 260 24.85 10.11 3.95
C PRO A 260 25.69 10.35 2.70
N LEU A 261 25.07 10.97 1.72
CA LEU A 261 25.73 11.58 0.56
C LEU A 261 25.89 13.08 0.74
N THR A 262 24.92 13.70 1.41
CA THR A 262 24.85 15.13 1.64
C THR A 262 24.70 15.40 3.13
N LEU A 263 25.37 16.43 3.65
CA LEU A 263 25.10 17.00 4.97
C LEU A 263 24.78 18.48 4.82
N LEU A 264 23.65 18.92 5.38
CA LEU A 264 23.29 20.35 5.43
C LEU A 264 23.41 20.86 6.87
N SER A 265 23.65 22.16 7.02
CA SER A 265 23.63 22.87 8.30
C SER A 265 22.43 23.80 8.41
N ASP A 266 22.02 24.14 9.63
CA ASP A 266 20.97 25.14 9.88
C ASP A 266 21.18 26.47 9.11
N PRO A 267 22.39 27.08 9.09
CA PRO A 267 22.64 28.31 8.32
C PRO A 267 22.30 28.22 6.82
N LEU A 268 22.38 27.03 6.21
CA LEU A 268 21.96 26.83 4.84
C LEU A 268 20.44 26.93 4.69
N LEU A 269 19.69 26.26 5.57
CA LEU A 269 18.23 26.19 5.48
C LEU A 269 17.60 27.58 5.59
N GLU A 270 18.19 28.45 6.41
CA GLU A 270 17.74 29.83 6.59
C GLU A 270 18.02 30.72 5.35
N ARG A 271 19.19 30.57 4.73
CA ARG A 271 19.70 31.51 3.72
C ARG A 271 19.47 31.04 2.28
N HIS A 272 19.50 29.73 2.05
CA HIS A 272 19.47 29.11 0.72
C HIS A 272 18.59 27.84 0.69
N PRO A 273 17.28 27.95 1.03
CA PRO A 273 16.37 26.81 1.05
C PRO A 273 16.22 26.12 -0.33
N ASP A 274 16.38 26.86 -1.43
CA ASP A 274 16.30 26.29 -2.78
C ASP A 274 17.45 25.32 -3.06
N LEU A 275 18.68 25.67 -2.65
CA LEU A 275 19.84 24.79 -2.73
C LEU A 275 19.66 23.56 -1.83
N ALA A 276 19.24 23.78 -0.58
CA ALA A 276 18.98 22.70 0.36
C ALA A 276 17.99 21.68 -0.23
N SER A 277 16.88 22.17 -0.81
CA SER A 277 15.87 21.33 -1.42
C SER A 277 16.37 20.56 -2.65
N THR A 278 17.21 21.19 -3.47
CA THR A 278 17.81 20.57 -4.66
C THR A 278 18.75 19.45 -4.27
N LEU A 279 19.63 19.68 -3.28
CA LEU A 279 20.56 18.65 -2.81
C LEU A 279 19.82 17.44 -2.21
N PHE A 280 18.76 17.68 -1.43
CA PHE A 280 17.94 16.61 -0.87
C PHE A 280 17.15 15.86 -1.95
N ALA A 281 16.52 16.57 -2.89
CA ALA A 281 15.80 15.95 -3.99
C ALA A 281 16.68 15.03 -4.83
N GLN A 282 17.91 15.46 -5.14
CA GLN A 282 18.87 14.63 -5.88
C GLN A 282 19.44 13.46 -5.06
N SER A 283 19.53 13.62 -3.75
CA SER A 283 20.02 12.57 -2.84
C SER A 283 18.97 11.50 -2.58
N ALA A 284 17.68 11.85 -2.61
CA ALA A 284 16.56 10.94 -2.30
C ALA A 284 16.55 9.65 -3.15
N PHE A 285 16.96 9.74 -4.42
CA PHE A 285 17.07 8.56 -5.29
C PHE A 285 18.02 7.49 -4.73
N PHE A 286 19.10 7.91 -4.08
CA PHE A 286 20.15 7.04 -3.56
C PHE A 286 19.84 6.46 -2.17
N ASP A 287 18.66 6.74 -1.61
CA ASP A 287 18.20 6.15 -0.36
C ASP A 287 17.96 4.64 -0.55
N PRO A 288 18.71 3.76 0.13
CA PRO A 288 18.46 2.32 0.08
C PRO A 288 17.23 1.90 0.92
N GLN A 289 16.75 2.76 1.82
CA GLN A 289 15.62 2.51 2.72
C GLN A 289 14.36 3.31 2.32
N LYS A 290 14.33 3.91 1.12
CA LYS A 290 13.11 4.50 0.56
C LYS A 290 12.02 3.42 0.39
N PRO A 291 10.73 3.79 0.47
CA PRO A 291 9.66 2.84 0.19
C PRO A 291 9.73 2.38 -1.26
N SER A 292 9.39 1.10 -1.50
CA SER A 292 9.39 0.51 -2.84
C SER A 292 8.35 1.14 -3.77
N ASP A 293 7.21 1.55 -3.21
CA ASP A 293 6.15 2.29 -3.91
C ASP A 293 5.79 3.54 -3.07
N PRO A 294 6.50 4.67 -3.27
CA PRO A 294 6.25 5.86 -2.47
C PRO A 294 4.84 6.43 -2.76
N THR A 295 4.13 6.82 -1.69
CA THR A 295 2.79 7.42 -1.78
C THR A 295 2.78 8.76 -2.51
N PHE A 296 3.92 9.46 -2.56
CA PHE A 296 4.17 10.67 -3.35
C PHE A 296 5.65 10.76 -3.77
N SER A 297 5.98 11.59 -4.77
CA SER A 297 7.39 11.83 -5.17
C SER A 297 8.17 12.49 -4.04
N LEU A 298 9.16 11.78 -3.50
CA LEU A 298 10.07 12.31 -2.48
C LEU A 298 10.84 13.53 -2.99
N GLU A 299 11.24 13.52 -4.26
CA GLU A 299 11.97 14.63 -4.89
C GLU A 299 11.13 15.91 -4.93
N GLN A 300 9.85 15.81 -5.35
CA GLN A 300 8.95 16.96 -5.31
C GLN A 300 8.59 17.34 -3.87
N GLY A 301 8.48 16.35 -2.98
CA GLY A 301 8.28 16.56 -1.56
C GLY A 301 9.36 17.50 -1.00
N TRP A 302 10.64 17.18 -1.20
CA TRP A 302 11.76 18.01 -0.75
C TRP A 302 11.74 19.43 -1.32
N VAL A 303 11.45 19.59 -2.62
CA VAL A 303 11.30 20.91 -3.25
C VAL A 303 10.19 21.72 -2.58
N ASN A 304 9.03 21.11 -2.32
CA ASN A 304 7.93 21.78 -1.64
C ASN A 304 8.25 22.12 -0.18
N LEU A 305 8.95 21.24 0.55
CA LEU A 305 9.39 21.52 1.91
C LEU A 305 10.40 22.66 1.98
N GLY A 306 11.31 22.76 1.01
CA GLY A 306 12.25 23.90 0.89
C GLY A 306 11.53 25.23 0.80
N ARG A 307 10.54 25.33 -0.10
CA ARG A 307 9.70 26.53 -0.26
C ARG A 307 8.95 26.93 1.01
N ASN A 308 8.65 25.97 1.88
CA ASN A 308 7.94 26.18 3.14
C ASN A 308 8.87 26.20 4.37
N ARG A 309 10.19 26.11 4.19
CA ARG A 309 11.21 26.07 5.26
C ARG A 309 11.01 24.93 6.27
N LEU A 310 10.61 23.75 5.78
CA LEU A 310 10.33 22.56 6.59
C LEU A 310 11.36 21.44 6.41
N ILE A 311 12.45 21.67 5.67
CA ILE A 311 13.49 20.64 5.43
C ILE A 311 14.07 20.12 6.75
N GLY A 312 14.42 21.01 7.68
CA GLY A 312 15.02 20.61 8.95
C GLY A 312 14.10 19.74 9.79
N GLU A 313 12.83 20.12 9.91
CA GLU A 313 11.84 19.39 10.73
C GLU A 313 11.50 18.00 10.18
N LEU A 314 11.57 17.83 8.85
CA LEU A 314 11.17 16.59 8.16
C LEU A 314 12.36 15.84 7.53
N ALA A 315 13.60 16.26 7.79
CA ALA A 315 14.80 15.50 7.43
C ALA A 315 14.69 14.08 8.01
N ASN A 316 15.12 13.05 7.27
CA ASN A 316 14.94 11.66 7.72
C ASN A 316 15.71 11.32 9.00
N SER A 317 16.69 12.14 9.37
CA SER A 317 17.53 11.96 10.54
C SER A 317 18.26 13.24 10.88
N PHE A 318 18.81 13.28 12.09
CA PHE A 318 19.60 14.38 12.61
C PHE A 318 21.04 13.94 12.86
N LEU A 319 21.95 14.90 12.74
CA LEU A 319 23.25 14.89 13.40
C LEU A 319 23.33 16.15 14.26
N VAL A 320 23.55 16.01 15.56
CA VAL A 320 23.53 17.11 16.52
C VAL A 320 24.85 17.17 17.25
N VAL A 321 25.48 18.35 17.25
CA VAL A 321 26.61 18.64 18.13
C VAL A 321 26.07 19.43 19.31
N ALA A 322 26.23 18.90 20.53
CA ALA A 322 25.65 19.47 21.74
C ALA A 322 26.71 19.62 22.85
N GLY A 323 26.70 20.75 23.54
CA GLY A 323 27.68 21.09 24.57
C GLY A 323 27.08 21.82 25.76
N CYS A 324 27.85 21.93 26.83
CA CYS A 324 27.45 22.68 28.03
C CYS A 324 27.38 24.19 27.78
N THR A 325 28.16 24.71 26.83
CA THR A 325 28.23 26.14 26.50
C THR A 325 28.35 26.36 25.00
N GLU A 326 28.02 27.57 24.53
CA GLU A 326 28.15 27.96 23.13
C GLU A 326 29.61 27.92 22.65
N GLU A 327 30.57 28.22 23.52
CA GLU A 327 32.00 28.18 23.18
C GLU A 327 32.49 26.77 22.84
N ALA A 328 31.87 25.73 23.41
CA ALA A 328 32.19 24.33 23.09
C ALA A 328 31.65 23.92 21.71
N VAL A 329 30.47 24.42 21.33
CA VAL A 329 29.79 24.06 20.07
C VAL A 329 30.24 24.94 18.90
N ALA A 330 30.57 26.21 19.14
CA ALA A 330 30.95 27.19 18.12
C ALA A 330 32.01 26.69 17.11
N PRO A 331 33.04 25.90 17.47
CA PRO A 331 34.02 25.38 16.50
C PRO A 331 33.42 24.46 15.44
N TYR A 332 32.28 23.82 15.73
CA TYR A 332 31.60 22.90 14.83
C TYR A 332 30.61 23.60 13.90
N VAL A 333 30.28 24.87 14.16
CA VAL A 333 29.35 25.68 13.35
C VAL A 333 30.16 26.59 12.43
N SER A 334 30.28 26.22 11.17
CA SER A 334 30.97 27.05 10.18
C SER A 334 30.06 28.14 9.64
N ALA A 335 30.48 29.40 9.77
CA ALA A 335 29.82 30.52 9.08
C ALA A 335 30.06 30.50 7.56
N LYS A 336 31.11 29.79 7.13
CA LYS A 336 31.58 29.71 5.75
C LYS A 336 31.04 28.46 5.05
N ASP A 337 31.33 27.27 5.57
CA ASP A 337 30.94 26.00 4.96
C ASP A 337 29.54 25.63 5.44
N VAL A 338 28.56 25.64 4.53
CA VAL A 338 27.15 25.50 4.90
C VAL A 338 26.51 24.19 4.43
N ALA A 339 27.15 23.48 3.49
CA ALA A 339 26.76 22.15 3.05
C ALA A 339 27.94 21.36 2.49
N TRP A 340 27.84 20.04 2.56
CA TRP A 340 28.82 19.09 2.05
C TRP A 340 28.12 18.03 1.21
N HIS A 341 28.70 17.68 0.07
CA HIS A 341 28.25 16.57 -0.76
C HIS A 341 29.45 15.69 -1.14
N TYR A 342 29.26 14.37 -1.05
CA TYR A 342 30.34 13.40 -1.21
C TYR A 342 30.07 12.45 -2.36
N SER A 343 31.12 12.16 -3.11
CA SER A 343 31.08 11.13 -4.15
C SER A 343 32.14 10.08 -3.87
N VAL A 344 31.73 8.98 -3.23
CA VAL A 344 32.61 7.89 -2.76
C VAL A 344 32.32 6.54 -3.40
N ASP A 345 31.22 6.40 -4.17
CA ASP A 345 30.92 5.20 -4.97
C ASP A 345 31.71 5.19 -6.28
N ARG A 346 33.02 5.36 -6.18
CA ARG A 346 33.96 5.47 -7.29
C ARG A 346 35.33 4.96 -6.84
N HIS A 347 36.26 4.76 -7.78
CA HIS A 347 37.64 4.41 -7.42
C HIS A 347 38.19 5.47 -6.44
N PRO A 348 38.96 5.08 -5.40
CA PRO A 348 39.42 6.02 -4.36
C PRO A 348 40.15 7.25 -4.89
N ALA A 349 40.95 7.11 -5.95
CA ALA A 349 41.62 8.24 -6.62
C ALA A 349 40.66 9.29 -7.22
N PHE A 350 39.40 8.94 -7.43
CA PHE A 350 38.35 9.85 -7.91
C PHE A 350 37.37 10.27 -6.81
N ALA A 351 37.51 9.71 -5.59
CA ALA A 351 36.64 10.05 -4.47
C ALA A 351 36.82 11.53 -4.12
N ARG A 352 35.70 12.24 -3.98
CA ARG A 352 35.71 13.71 -3.80
C ARG A 352 34.70 14.20 -2.79
N GLU A 353 34.98 15.39 -2.29
CA GLU A 353 34.10 16.25 -1.51
C GLU A 353 33.79 17.51 -2.31
N VAL A 354 32.53 17.95 -2.20
CA VAL A 354 32.04 19.22 -2.68
C VAL A 354 31.53 20.02 -1.48
N LYS A 355 32.14 21.17 -1.19
CA LYS A 355 31.73 22.10 -0.14
C LYS A 355 31.03 23.31 -0.74
N PHE A 356 29.88 23.68 -0.17
CA PHE A 356 29.20 24.92 -0.50
C PHE A 356 29.60 26.01 0.49
N GLN A 357 30.37 26.99 0.02
CA GLN A 357 30.95 28.03 0.85
C GLN A 357 30.22 29.36 0.65
N ASN A 358 29.74 29.93 1.74
CA ASN A 358 29.25 31.31 1.79
C ASN A 358 30.43 32.28 1.83
N THR A 359 30.50 33.16 0.82
CA THR A 359 31.54 34.19 0.70
C THR A 359 31.07 35.59 1.10
N GLY A 360 29.83 35.73 1.54
CA GLY A 360 29.17 37.03 1.78
C GLY A 360 28.69 37.73 0.50
N LYS A 361 29.25 37.40 -0.67
CA LYS A 361 28.80 37.88 -1.99
C LYS A 361 27.96 36.86 -2.76
N GLY A 362 27.81 35.66 -2.21
CA GLY A 362 27.15 34.51 -2.83
C GLY A 362 27.80 33.20 -2.38
N LEU A 363 27.32 32.10 -2.94
CA LEU A 363 27.85 30.77 -2.70
C LEU A 363 28.91 30.40 -3.74
N VAL A 364 29.94 29.68 -3.30
CA VAL A 364 30.97 29.08 -4.16
C VAL A 364 31.01 27.59 -3.88
N THR A 365 31.09 26.82 -4.94
CA THR A 365 31.24 25.37 -4.89
C THR A 365 32.74 25.06 -4.90
N LYS A 366 33.25 24.48 -3.82
CA LYS A 366 34.66 24.06 -3.66
C LYS A 366 34.78 22.56 -3.81
N ARG A 367 35.73 22.09 -4.60
CA ARG A 367 35.95 20.66 -4.85
C ARG A 367 37.33 20.21 -4.38
N SER A 368 37.39 19.08 -3.69
CA SER A 368 38.66 18.50 -3.22
C SER A 368 38.61 16.98 -3.27
N ALA A 369 39.77 16.36 -3.55
CA ALA A 369 39.92 14.91 -3.46
C ALA A 369 39.80 14.45 -2.00
N LEU A 370 39.28 13.25 -1.80
CA LEU A 370 39.19 12.59 -0.48
C LEU A 370 40.33 11.58 -0.24
N SER A 371 41.19 11.39 -1.22
CA SER A 371 42.28 10.44 -1.20
C SER A 371 43.48 11.00 -1.96
N ASP A 372 44.67 10.67 -1.49
CA ASP A 372 45.94 10.93 -2.17
C ASP A 372 46.40 9.74 -3.03
N ILE A 373 45.54 8.73 -3.22
CA ILE A 373 45.83 7.56 -4.08
C ILE A 373 46.04 8.02 -5.52
N GLU A 374 47.10 7.48 -6.14
CA GLU A 374 47.44 7.79 -7.52
C GLU A 374 46.30 7.38 -8.48
N THR A 375 46.04 8.24 -9.47
CA THR A 375 45.00 7.97 -10.47
C THR A 375 45.40 6.77 -11.33
N PRO A 376 44.52 5.78 -11.51
CA PRO A 376 44.81 4.63 -12.36
C PRO A 376 45.02 5.06 -13.82
N ASP A 377 45.80 4.28 -14.58
CA ASP A 377 45.99 4.54 -16.02
C ASP A 377 44.75 4.14 -16.83
N VAL A 378 43.74 5.02 -16.79
CA VAL A 378 42.47 4.87 -17.49
C VAL A 378 42.18 6.11 -18.35
N PRO A 379 41.34 5.98 -19.38
CA PRO A 379 41.02 7.09 -20.29
C PRO A 379 39.98 8.08 -19.71
N VAL A 380 39.88 8.20 -18.39
CA VAL A 380 39.04 9.16 -17.68
C VAL A 380 39.88 10.00 -16.74
N GLU A 381 39.54 11.28 -16.63
CA GLU A 381 40.14 12.24 -15.70
C GLU A 381 39.02 12.94 -14.93
N CYS A 382 39.20 13.08 -13.61
CA CYS A 382 38.31 13.86 -12.77
C CYS A 382 38.98 15.21 -12.47
N VAL A 383 38.44 16.28 -13.05
CA VAL A 383 38.96 17.64 -12.95
C VAL A 383 38.19 18.39 -11.87
N LEU A 384 38.87 18.62 -10.74
CA LEU A 384 38.30 19.34 -9.60
C LEU A 384 38.51 20.84 -9.80
N THR A 385 37.44 21.53 -10.17
CA THR A 385 37.43 22.99 -10.32
C THR A 385 36.45 23.64 -9.37
N ASP A 386 36.89 24.75 -8.77
CA ASP A 386 36.03 25.62 -8.00
C ASP A 386 35.22 26.50 -8.95
N GLU A 387 33.93 26.65 -8.67
CA GLU A 387 33.04 27.46 -9.50
C GLU A 387 32.03 28.24 -8.63
N PRO A 388 31.54 29.40 -9.10
CA PRO A 388 30.41 30.06 -8.47
C PRO A 388 29.20 29.13 -8.43
N PHE A 389 28.46 29.14 -7.33
CA PHE A 389 27.19 28.45 -7.30
C PHE A 389 26.19 29.14 -8.23
N ILE A 390 25.53 28.34 -9.08
CA ILE A 390 24.54 28.84 -10.03
C ILE A 390 23.15 28.61 -9.43
N ALA A 391 22.49 29.71 -9.03
CA ALA A 391 21.11 29.66 -8.58
C ALA A 391 20.16 29.50 -9.78
N GLY A 392 19.09 28.73 -9.61
CA GLY A 392 18.03 28.56 -10.59
C GLY A 392 17.39 27.18 -10.50
N ASP A 393 16.43 26.91 -11.39
CA ASP A 393 15.77 25.61 -11.44
C ASP A 393 16.65 24.60 -12.16
N ASN A 394 16.99 23.52 -11.45
CA ASN A 394 17.62 22.37 -12.05
C ASN A 394 16.68 21.75 -13.10
N TRP A 395 17.16 21.58 -14.32
CA TRP A 395 16.31 21.13 -15.43
C TRP A 395 15.74 19.73 -15.25
N TRP A 396 16.41 18.89 -14.46
CA TRP A 396 15.89 17.59 -14.08
C TRP A 396 14.66 17.68 -13.16
N ASN A 397 14.51 18.72 -12.33
CA ASN A 397 13.30 18.91 -11.52
C ASN A 397 12.05 19.11 -12.40
N VAL A 398 12.22 19.68 -13.61
CA VAL A 398 11.14 19.82 -14.59
C VAL A 398 10.69 18.44 -15.11
N LEU A 399 11.62 17.53 -15.37
CA LEU A 399 11.32 16.13 -15.74
C LEU A 399 10.50 15.45 -14.65
N VAL A 400 10.98 15.53 -13.41
CA VAL A 400 10.30 14.96 -12.24
C VAL A 400 8.87 15.53 -12.11
N SER A 401 8.69 16.84 -12.37
CA SER A 401 7.38 17.49 -12.38
C SER A 401 6.44 16.94 -13.45
N ILE A 402 6.95 16.70 -14.66
CA ILE A 402 6.15 16.17 -15.77
C ILE A 402 5.73 14.72 -15.47
N ILE A 403 6.68 13.85 -15.14
CA ILE A 403 6.44 12.41 -14.99
C ILE A 403 5.52 12.08 -13.81
N ASN A 404 5.49 12.91 -12.78
CA ASN A 404 4.60 12.74 -11.64
C ASN A 404 3.24 13.47 -11.80
N LYS A 405 2.92 13.96 -12.99
CA LYS A 405 1.57 14.44 -13.33
C LYS A 405 0.79 13.34 -14.08
N PRO A 406 -0.45 13.01 -13.67
CA PRO A 406 -1.28 12.07 -14.40
C PRO A 406 -1.46 12.48 -15.87
N GLY A 407 -1.38 11.51 -16.78
CA GLY A 407 -1.47 11.76 -18.22
C GLY A 407 -0.18 12.25 -18.86
N TRP A 408 0.97 12.14 -18.20
CA TRP A 408 2.25 12.49 -18.82
C TRP A 408 2.49 11.67 -20.10
N SER A 409 3.08 12.30 -21.12
CA SER A 409 3.26 11.69 -22.44
C SER A 409 4.68 11.88 -22.99
N ILE A 410 5.03 11.07 -23.99
CA ILE A 410 6.31 11.22 -24.71
C ILE A 410 6.45 12.61 -25.32
N GLN A 411 5.36 13.24 -25.77
CA GLN A 411 5.41 14.59 -26.32
C GLN A 411 5.92 15.61 -25.29
N GLN A 412 5.41 15.56 -24.06
CA GLN A 412 5.87 16.46 -23.01
C GLN A 412 7.34 16.19 -22.64
N LEU A 413 7.78 14.94 -22.71
CA LEU A 413 9.20 14.60 -22.51
C LEU A 413 10.07 15.09 -23.67
N ALA A 414 9.58 15.04 -24.91
CA ALA A 414 10.27 15.58 -26.07
C ALA A 414 10.41 17.11 -25.99
N GLU A 415 9.35 17.80 -25.57
CA GLU A 415 9.33 19.25 -25.31
C GLU A 415 10.30 19.63 -24.16
N TRP A 416 10.35 18.83 -23.10
CA TRP A 416 11.31 19.01 -22.01
C TRP A 416 12.76 18.78 -22.44
N ALA A 417 13.02 17.78 -23.29
CA ALA A 417 14.36 17.47 -23.75
C ALA A 417 14.92 18.59 -24.66
N ARG A 418 14.05 19.25 -25.44
CA ARG A 418 14.45 20.18 -26.50
C ARG A 418 15.45 21.26 -26.06
N PRO A 419 15.24 22.05 -24.99
CA PRO A 419 16.19 23.08 -24.59
C PRO A 419 17.58 22.53 -24.21
N TRP A 420 17.61 21.35 -23.59
CA TRP A 420 18.87 20.68 -23.29
C TRP A 420 19.55 20.15 -24.56
N LEU A 421 18.78 19.53 -25.47
CA LEU A 421 19.30 19.03 -26.75
C LEU A 421 19.93 20.16 -27.57
N ASP A 422 19.25 21.31 -27.68
CA ASP A 422 19.79 22.47 -28.39
C ASP A 422 21.07 23.00 -27.71
N ALA A 423 21.08 23.10 -26.37
CA ALA A 423 22.24 23.59 -25.62
C ALA A 423 23.46 22.66 -25.69
N VAL A 424 23.27 21.34 -25.58
CA VAL A 424 24.38 20.38 -25.66
C VAL A 424 24.90 20.22 -27.09
N THR A 425 24.03 20.33 -28.09
CA THR A 425 24.41 20.35 -29.52
C THR A 425 25.34 21.54 -29.80
N LEU A 426 24.93 22.74 -29.39
CA LEU A 426 25.73 23.96 -29.55
C LEU A 426 27.04 23.87 -28.76
N LYS A 427 27.00 23.37 -27.51
CA LYS A 427 28.19 23.17 -26.68
C LYS A 427 29.21 22.26 -27.35
N CYS A 428 28.76 21.22 -28.08
CA CYS A 428 29.62 20.31 -28.83
C CYS A 428 30.05 20.85 -30.22
N GLY A 429 29.73 22.10 -30.56
CA GLY A 429 30.11 22.71 -31.84
C GLY A 429 29.31 22.18 -33.04
N LEU A 430 28.11 21.66 -32.82
CA LEU A 430 27.22 21.14 -33.86
C LEU A 430 26.08 22.14 -34.14
N GLU A 431 25.56 22.15 -35.36
CA GLU A 431 24.51 23.10 -35.78
C GLU A 431 23.10 22.67 -35.36
N ALA A 432 22.82 21.36 -35.43
CA ALA A 432 21.49 20.81 -35.16
C ALA A 432 21.56 19.36 -34.69
N ILE A 433 20.51 18.92 -34.00
CA ILE A 433 20.32 17.53 -33.62
C ILE A 433 19.75 16.73 -34.81
N GLU A 434 20.60 15.94 -35.45
CA GLU A 434 20.24 15.08 -36.58
C GLU A 434 20.84 13.69 -36.42
N THR A 435 20.20 12.67 -37.01
CA THR A 435 20.69 11.28 -37.00
C THR A 435 22.14 11.14 -37.47
N SER A 436 22.52 11.92 -38.49
CA SER A 436 23.88 11.92 -39.07
C SER A 436 24.94 12.47 -38.09
N ALA A 437 24.53 13.25 -37.09
CA ALA A 437 25.43 13.84 -36.12
C ALA A 437 25.82 12.86 -35.01
N PHE A 438 25.05 11.78 -34.78
CA PHE A 438 25.27 10.89 -33.64
C PHE A 438 26.63 10.19 -33.64
N THR A 439 27.16 9.84 -34.81
CA THR A 439 28.49 9.22 -34.94
C THR A 439 29.63 10.23 -35.03
N LYS A 440 29.33 11.55 -35.02
CA LYS A 440 30.38 12.57 -35.03
C LYS A 440 31.13 12.54 -33.70
N PRO A 441 32.46 12.56 -33.74
CA PRO A 441 33.26 12.63 -32.54
C PRO A 441 33.18 14.04 -31.93
N VAL A 442 33.04 14.12 -30.62
CA VAL A 442 32.99 15.34 -29.82
C VAL A 442 33.97 15.26 -28.65
N ASP A 443 34.32 16.43 -28.11
CA ASP A 443 35.24 16.53 -26.97
C ASP A 443 34.68 15.80 -25.74
N GLY A 444 35.50 14.92 -25.15
CA GLY A 444 35.17 14.18 -23.93
C GLY A 444 34.95 15.09 -22.71
N ALA A 445 35.33 16.37 -22.76
CA ALA A 445 35.01 17.36 -21.74
C ALA A 445 33.52 17.75 -21.68
N HIS A 446 32.70 17.29 -22.63
CA HIS A 446 31.25 17.48 -22.61
C HIS A 446 30.49 16.28 -22.01
N PHE A 447 31.21 15.30 -21.47
CA PHE A 447 30.64 14.09 -20.90
C PHE A 447 29.59 14.36 -19.83
N ASP A 448 29.74 15.41 -19.03
CA ASP A 448 28.80 15.77 -17.95
C ASP A 448 27.76 16.81 -18.34
N ALA A 449 27.63 17.16 -19.63
CA ALA A 449 26.61 18.09 -20.12
C ALA A 449 25.20 17.47 -20.09
N MET A 450 24.73 17.11 -18.90
CA MET A 450 23.54 16.31 -18.61
C MET A 450 22.38 17.19 -18.14
N PRO A 451 21.12 16.76 -18.31
CA PRO A 451 19.97 17.54 -17.83
C PRO A 451 19.98 17.80 -16.32
N PHE A 452 20.46 16.86 -15.51
CA PHE A 452 20.61 17.05 -14.05
C PHE A 452 21.82 17.91 -13.65
N ASN A 453 22.69 18.22 -14.61
CA ASN A 453 23.83 19.16 -14.49
C ASN A 453 23.55 20.47 -15.25
N MET A 454 22.28 20.79 -15.47
CA MET A 454 21.84 21.98 -16.20
C MET A 454 20.90 22.82 -15.34
N ILE A 455 21.23 24.11 -15.18
CA ILE A 455 20.33 25.13 -14.66
C ILE A 455 19.77 25.92 -15.85
N ARG A 456 18.46 26.18 -15.82
CA ARG A 456 17.82 27.11 -16.75
C ARG A 456 17.23 28.28 -15.99
N ASN A 457 17.71 29.47 -16.31
CA ASN A 457 17.22 30.72 -15.71
C ASN A 457 15.86 31.11 -16.29
N ALA A 458 15.17 32.02 -15.59
CA ALA A 458 13.86 32.54 -16.01
C ALA A 458 13.87 33.25 -17.38
N ASP A 459 15.01 33.81 -17.78
CA ASP A 459 15.25 34.43 -19.08
C ASP A 459 15.50 33.41 -20.22
N GLY A 460 15.58 32.12 -19.88
CA GLY A 460 15.85 31.03 -20.81
C GLY A 460 17.33 30.69 -20.98
N THR A 461 18.24 31.44 -20.36
CA THR A 461 19.68 31.17 -20.40
C THR A 461 20.00 29.83 -19.73
N VAL A 462 20.87 29.04 -20.36
CA VAL A 462 21.29 27.72 -19.91
C VAL A 462 22.70 27.78 -19.35
N HIS A 463 22.89 27.17 -18.18
CA HIS A 463 24.20 26.98 -17.57
C HIS A 463 24.43 25.51 -17.23
N PHE A 464 25.56 24.96 -17.68
CA PHE A 464 26.04 23.66 -17.23
C PHE A 464 26.95 23.83 -16.03
N PHE A 465 26.81 22.97 -15.04
CA PHE A 465 27.63 22.91 -13.83
C PHE A 465 28.14 21.48 -13.60
N ASP A 466 29.00 21.28 -12.61
CA ASP A 466 29.58 19.96 -12.27
C ASP A 466 30.16 19.21 -13.48
N GLN A 467 30.89 19.94 -14.34
CA GLN A 467 31.58 19.40 -15.51
C GLN A 467 32.94 18.80 -15.10
N GLU A 468 32.91 17.74 -14.30
CA GLU A 468 34.11 17.21 -13.64
C GLU A 468 34.85 16.16 -14.48
N TRP A 469 34.14 15.38 -15.30
CA TRP A 469 34.75 14.29 -16.05
C TRP A 469 35.25 14.74 -17.41
N ARG A 470 36.49 14.37 -17.73
CA ARG A 470 37.05 14.45 -19.07
C ARG A 470 37.45 13.07 -19.54
N LEU A 471 36.94 12.70 -20.71
CA LEU A 471 37.34 11.47 -21.38
C LEU A 471 38.43 11.79 -22.40
N LYS A 472 39.56 11.06 -22.33
CA LYS A 472 40.70 11.27 -23.25
C LYS A 472 40.33 10.93 -24.72
N PRO A 473 39.55 9.88 -25.02
CA PRO A 473 39.04 9.63 -26.36
C PRO A 473 37.91 10.59 -26.71
N GLN A 474 37.79 10.94 -28.00
CA GLN A 474 36.59 11.62 -28.48
C GLN A 474 35.38 10.68 -28.33
N LEU A 475 34.27 11.24 -27.86
CA LEU A 475 33.02 10.52 -27.68
C LEU A 475 32.13 10.69 -28.90
N GLU A 476 31.28 9.71 -29.17
CA GLU A 476 30.20 9.94 -30.13
C GLU A 476 29.16 10.87 -29.54
N PHE A 477 28.75 11.89 -30.30
CA PHE A 477 27.73 12.84 -29.86
C PHE A 477 26.44 12.12 -29.40
N GLY A 478 26.03 11.09 -30.14
CA GLY A 478 24.83 10.31 -29.81
C GLY A 478 24.93 9.58 -28.47
N TYR A 479 26.14 9.24 -28.01
CA TYR A 479 26.35 8.64 -26.69
C TYR A 479 26.03 9.64 -25.57
N ILE A 480 26.49 10.90 -25.68
CA ILE A 480 26.17 11.95 -24.70
C ILE A 480 24.66 12.19 -24.63
N ILE A 481 24.01 12.23 -25.80
CA ILE A 481 22.55 12.40 -25.89
C ILE A 481 21.81 11.23 -25.23
N TYR A 482 22.19 9.99 -25.58
CA TYR A 482 21.61 8.79 -25.00
C TYR A 482 21.78 8.75 -23.48
N ARG A 483 23.00 8.97 -22.99
CA ARG A 483 23.33 9.01 -21.56
C ARG A 483 22.49 10.04 -20.83
N GLY A 484 22.40 11.27 -21.35
CA GLY A 484 21.67 12.35 -20.70
C GLY A 484 20.18 12.10 -20.56
N LEU A 485 19.52 11.55 -21.58
CA LEU A 485 18.12 11.18 -21.49
C LEU A 485 17.90 9.98 -20.57
N ARG A 486 18.69 8.91 -20.76
CA ARG A 486 18.57 7.67 -19.99
C ARG A 486 18.80 7.90 -18.50
N ASP A 487 19.91 8.52 -18.12
CA ASP A 487 20.29 8.68 -16.72
C ASP A 487 19.38 9.67 -16.00
N SER A 488 18.84 10.67 -16.72
CA SER A 488 17.81 11.55 -16.17
C SER A 488 16.53 10.80 -15.83
N LEU A 489 16.10 9.88 -16.70
CA LEU A 489 14.90 9.05 -16.46
C LEU A 489 15.13 8.05 -15.31
N ILE A 490 16.27 7.39 -15.26
CA ILE A 490 16.58 6.39 -14.22
C ILE A 490 16.59 6.99 -12.82
N ARG A 491 16.99 8.26 -12.68
CA ARG A 491 17.07 8.95 -11.38
C ARG A 491 15.70 9.30 -10.79
N VAL A 492 14.61 9.17 -11.53
CA VAL A 492 13.26 9.48 -11.04
C VAL A 492 12.73 8.30 -10.23
N SER A 493 12.45 8.51 -8.94
CA SER A 493 12.04 7.44 -8.02
C SER A 493 10.54 7.09 -8.07
N SER A 494 9.71 7.97 -8.64
CA SER A 494 8.27 7.74 -8.77
C SER A 494 7.71 8.34 -10.05
N CYS A 495 6.61 7.76 -10.54
CA CYS A 495 5.89 8.27 -11.69
C CYS A 495 4.38 8.24 -11.46
N ALA A 496 3.67 9.20 -12.03
CA ALA A 496 2.22 9.13 -12.12
C ALA A 496 1.81 8.22 -13.28
N ALA A 497 0.52 7.98 -13.36
CA ALA A 497 -0.11 7.22 -14.42
C ALA A 497 0.07 7.95 -15.77
N SER A 498 0.64 7.30 -16.79
CA SER A 498 0.97 7.96 -18.07
C SER A 498 -0.26 8.12 -18.96
N ALA A 499 -0.10 8.84 -20.08
CA ALA A 499 -1.04 8.82 -21.19
C ALA A 499 -1.10 7.42 -21.83
N VAL A 500 -2.27 7.06 -22.38
CA VAL A 500 -2.51 5.79 -23.07
C VAL A 500 -1.53 5.61 -24.23
N GLY A 501 -0.91 4.44 -24.33
CA GLY A 501 0.04 4.11 -25.40
C GLY A 501 1.49 4.52 -25.11
N THR A 502 1.77 5.16 -23.97
CA THR A 502 3.14 5.45 -23.54
C THR A 502 3.87 4.16 -23.16
N THR A 503 5.07 3.95 -23.69
CA THR A 503 5.92 2.79 -23.37
C THR A 503 6.53 2.90 -21.97
N ALA A 504 6.66 1.76 -21.28
CA ALA A 504 7.29 1.68 -19.96
C ALA A 504 8.82 1.48 -20.00
N ARG A 505 9.38 1.17 -21.18
CA ARG A 505 10.81 0.85 -21.32
C ARG A 505 11.61 2.12 -21.57
N ILE A 506 12.60 2.42 -20.71
CA ILE A 506 13.44 3.63 -20.80
C ILE A 506 14.02 3.81 -22.20
N ASN A 507 14.63 2.77 -22.77
CA ASN A 507 15.23 2.87 -24.09
C ASN A 507 14.23 3.20 -25.19
N ASP A 508 12.99 2.75 -25.07
CA ASP A 508 11.94 3.10 -26.03
C ASP A 508 11.46 4.54 -25.81
N ILE A 509 11.40 5.02 -24.55
CA ILE A 509 11.15 6.43 -24.23
C ILE A 509 12.23 7.32 -24.87
N VAL A 510 13.52 6.98 -24.68
CA VAL A 510 14.65 7.72 -25.26
C VAL A 510 14.57 7.78 -26.78
N ILE A 511 14.33 6.64 -27.45
CA ILE A 511 14.16 6.57 -28.91
C ILE A 511 13.02 7.49 -29.36
N ASN A 512 11.87 7.45 -28.68
CA ASN A 512 10.71 8.25 -29.09
C ASN A 512 10.89 9.76 -28.79
N ILE A 513 11.59 10.14 -27.71
CA ILE A 513 11.96 11.53 -27.43
C ILE A 513 12.80 12.09 -28.59
N LEU A 514 13.79 11.34 -29.05
CA LEU A 514 14.67 11.76 -30.14
C LEU A 514 13.91 11.81 -31.47
N ALA A 515 13.06 10.83 -31.75
CA ALA A 515 12.25 10.81 -32.97
C ALA A 515 11.36 12.06 -33.09
N GLN A 516 10.75 12.50 -31.98
CA GLN A 516 9.96 13.74 -31.95
C GLN A 516 10.80 15.02 -32.02
N ASN A 517 12.09 14.94 -31.70
CA ASN A 517 13.05 16.03 -31.85
C ASN A 517 13.81 15.99 -33.20
N GLY A 518 13.39 15.14 -34.15
CA GLY A 518 13.93 15.11 -35.52
C GLY A 518 15.15 14.20 -35.73
N ALA A 519 15.50 13.35 -34.75
CA ALA A 519 16.64 12.42 -34.86
C ALA A 519 16.22 10.97 -34.58
N ILE A 520 16.81 10.01 -35.31
CA ILE A 520 16.48 8.59 -35.19
C ILE A 520 17.63 7.89 -34.47
N LEU A 521 17.34 7.29 -33.31
CA LEU A 521 18.30 6.45 -32.59
C LEU A 521 17.96 4.97 -32.86
N SER A 522 18.87 4.23 -33.49
CA SER A 522 18.63 2.81 -33.78
C SER A 522 18.82 1.94 -32.53
N ARG A 523 18.26 0.73 -32.55
CA ARG A 523 18.48 -0.22 -31.44
C ARG A 523 19.94 -0.69 -31.34
N ALA A 524 20.64 -0.71 -32.47
CA ALA A 524 22.07 -1.00 -32.50
C ALA A 524 22.88 0.09 -31.78
N ASP A 525 22.52 1.36 -31.98
CA ASP A 525 23.14 2.49 -31.28
C ASP A 525 22.90 2.42 -29.76
N VAL A 526 21.66 2.14 -29.34
CA VAL A 526 21.34 1.95 -27.91
C VAL A 526 22.23 0.88 -27.28
N ASN A 527 22.36 -0.29 -27.90
CA ASN A 527 23.18 -1.39 -27.37
C ASN A 527 24.67 -0.99 -27.30
N ARG A 528 25.16 -0.30 -28.33
CA ARG A 528 26.54 0.18 -28.43
C ARG A 528 26.85 1.23 -27.37
N TYR A 529 25.96 2.20 -27.17
CA TYR A 529 26.07 3.23 -26.14
C TYR A 529 25.93 2.68 -24.73
N ALA A 530 25.09 1.67 -24.51
CA ALA A 530 25.02 0.95 -23.24
C ALA A 530 26.33 0.21 -22.92
N ALA A 531 26.96 -0.40 -23.92
CA ALA A 531 28.27 -1.04 -23.75
C ALA A 531 29.37 -0.02 -23.43
N MET A 532 29.37 1.14 -24.11
CA MET A 532 30.28 2.25 -23.80
C MET A 532 30.08 2.77 -22.36
N GLU A 533 28.83 2.95 -21.92
CA GLU A 533 28.52 3.34 -20.54
C GLU A 533 29.09 2.33 -19.54
N GLY A 534 28.86 1.02 -19.75
CA GLY A 534 29.40 -0.02 -18.88
C GLY A 534 30.93 0.01 -18.80
N GLN A 535 31.61 0.28 -19.91
CA GLN A 535 33.07 0.42 -19.94
C GLN A 535 33.53 1.66 -19.16
N ILE A 536 32.91 2.82 -19.38
CA ILE A 536 33.27 4.07 -18.71
C ILE A 536 33.02 3.99 -17.21
N GLN A 537 31.88 3.44 -16.80
CA GLN A 537 31.57 3.22 -15.39
C GLN A 537 32.56 2.28 -14.72
N SER A 538 33.09 1.27 -15.43
CA SER A 538 34.14 0.40 -14.89
C SER A 538 35.43 1.16 -14.59
N TRP A 539 35.81 2.14 -15.41
CA TRP A 539 36.96 3.01 -15.17
C TRP A 539 36.73 3.93 -13.98
N ILE A 540 35.56 4.58 -13.91
CA ILE A 540 35.21 5.50 -12.81
C ILE A 540 35.13 4.76 -11.47
N GLN A 541 34.57 3.55 -11.44
CA GLN A 541 34.39 2.78 -10.20
C GLN A 541 35.61 1.94 -9.83
N GLY A 542 36.54 1.70 -10.77
CA GLY A 542 37.70 0.85 -10.55
C GLY A 542 37.34 -0.62 -10.31
N ARG A 543 36.22 -1.08 -10.86
CA ARG A 543 35.74 -2.47 -10.78
C ARG A 543 35.00 -2.83 -12.04
N ILE A 544 34.94 -4.11 -12.38
CA ILE A 544 34.08 -4.57 -13.49
C ILE A 544 32.63 -4.31 -13.07
N THR A 545 32.02 -3.27 -13.62
CA THR A 545 30.59 -3.02 -13.48
C THR A 545 29.87 -4.06 -14.32
N SER A 546 29.29 -5.06 -13.68
CA SER A 546 28.35 -5.93 -14.37
C SER A 546 27.19 -5.09 -14.90
N ASN A 547 26.73 -5.39 -16.13
CA ASN A 547 25.53 -4.79 -16.72
C ASN A 547 24.28 -4.95 -15.82
N MET A 548 24.34 -5.78 -14.76
CA MET A 548 23.25 -5.97 -13.81
C MET A 548 22.84 -4.68 -13.09
N SER A 549 23.77 -3.82 -12.64
CA SER A 549 23.38 -2.62 -11.87
C SER A 549 22.54 -1.62 -12.68
N LEU A 550 22.87 -1.47 -13.97
CA LEU A 550 22.12 -0.67 -14.93
C LEU A 550 20.78 -1.34 -15.29
N ALA A 551 20.78 -2.66 -15.44
CA ALA A 551 19.57 -3.45 -15.68
C ALA A 551 18.62 -3.48 -14.47
N ASP A 552 19.14 -3.41 -13.24
CA ASP A 552 18.38 -3.39 -12.00
C ASP A 552 17.67 -2.05 -11.82
N ALA A 553 18.35 -0.95 -12.11
CA ALA A 553 17.73 0.38 -12.12
C ALA A 553 16.66 0.49 -13.23
N GLU A 554 16.95 -0.04 -14.43
CA GLU A 554 15.96 -0.11 -15.51
C GLU A 554 14.78 -1.04 -15.18
N ARG A 555 15.03 -2.15 -14.47
CA ARG A 555 13.98 -3.05 -13.96
C ARG A 555 13.12 -2.35 -12.93
N ALA A 556 13.71 -1.66 -11.94
CA ALA A 556 12.97 -0.93 -10.92
C ALA A 556 12.05 0.13 -11.56
N TRP A 557 12.55 0.89 -12.52
CA TRP A 557 11.74 1.82 -13.31
C TRP A 557 10.61 1.12 -14.06
N THR A 558 10.94 0.04 -14.78
CA THR A 558 9.97 -0.73 -15.56
C THR A 558 8.88 -1.28 -14.65
N THR A 559 9.23 -1.79 -13.47
CA THR A 559 8.28 -2.27 -12.45
C THR A 559 7.37 -1.14 -11.98
N ALA A 560 7.93 0.00 -11.54
CA ALA A 560 7.16 1.14 -11.04
C ALA A 560 6.15 1.67 -12.07
N ILE A 561 6.56 1.81 -13.34
CA ILE A 561 5.64 2.20 -14.42
C ILE A 561 4.65 1.09 -14.73
N THR A 562 5.10 -0.17 -14.84
CA THR A 562 4.24 -1.29 -15.27
C THR A 562 3.15 -1.57 -14.24
N GLU A 563 3.45 -1.50 -12.94
CA GLU A 563 2.47 -1.66 -11.87
C GLU A 563 1.42 -0.54 -11.92
N ARG A 564 1.82 0.71 -12.09
CA ARG A 564 0.89 1.85 -12.18
C ARG A 564 0.10 1.87 -13.50
N LEU A 565 0.68 1.42 -14.61
CA LEU A 565 -0.02 1.13 -15.87
C LEU A 565 -1.02 -0.02 -15.71
N THR A 566 -0.71 -1.01 -14.88
CA THR A 566 -1.60 -2.13 -14.56
C THR A 566 -2.78 -1.66 -13.71
N ILE A 567 -2.57 -0.73 -12.78
CA ILE A 567 -3.65 -0.07 -12.04
C ILE A 567 -4.55 0.72 -12.99
N GLN A 568 -3.98 1.52 -13.92
CA GLN A 568 -4.78 2.20 -14.95
C GLN A 568 -5.58 1.23 -15.82
N ARG A 569 -4.96 0.14 -16.27
CA ARG A 569 -5.65 -0.91 -17.04
C ARG A 569 -6.73 -1.59 -16.22
N GLY A 570 -6.52 -1.80 -14.93
CA GLY A 570 -7.50 -2.37 -14.01
C GLY A 570 -8.70 -1.44 -13.82
N VAL A 571 -8.46 -0.15 -13.60
CA VAL A 571 -9.53 0.86 -13.49
C VAL A 571 -10.29 0.98 -14.81
N LEU A 572 -9.60 1.05 -15.95
CA LEU A 572 -10.23 1.13 -17.26
C LEU A 572 -10.99 -0.16 -17.61
N ALA A 573 -10.47 -1.33 -17.23
CA ALA A 573 -11.16 -2.61 -17.40
C ALA A 573 -12.43 -2.68 -16.55
N GLN A 574 -12.37 -2.16 -15.31
CA GLN A 574 -13.53 -2.05 -14.43
C GLN A 574 -14.60 -1.12 -15.04
N GLU A 575 -14.20 0.04 -15.55
CA GLU A 575 -15.12 0.98 -16.23
C GLU A 575 -15.73 0.37 -17.49
N VAL A 576 -14.95 -0.30 -18.33
CA VAL A 576 -15.44 -1.02 -19.51
C VAL A 576 -16.41 -2.13 -19.11
N GLN A 577 -16.14 -2.85 -18.02
CA GLN A 577 -17.02 -3.90 -17.51
C GLN A 577 -18.33 -3.32 -16.97
N THR A 578 -18.27 -2.19 -16.25
CA THR A 578 -19.46 -1.45 -15.80
C THR A 578 -20.29 -0.94 -16.98
N LEU A 579 -19.65 -0.37 -18.01
CA LEU A 579 -20.33 0.09 -19.22
C LEU A 579 -20.96 -1.08 -20.00
N ARG A 580 -20.29 -2.22 -20.10
CA ARG A 580 -20.85 -3.44 -20.73
C ARG A 580 -22.06 -3.97 -19.96
N ALA A 581 -21.99 -4.04 -18.63
CA ALA A 581 -23.12 -4.45 -17.80
C ALA A 581 -24.31 -3.49 -17.95
N GLY A 582 -24.05 -2.17 -18.03
CA GLY A 582 -25.08 -1.17 -18.32
C GLY A 582 -25.71 -1.35 -19.70
N LEU A 583 -24.92 -1.67 -20.73
CA LEU A 583 -25.42 -1.93 -22.08
C LEU A 583 -26.30 -3.19 -22.14
N GLU A 584 -25.94 -4.23 -21.39
CA GLU A 584 -26.71 -5.48 -21.29
C GLU A 584 -28.04 -5.28 -20.54
N ASP A 585 -28.05 -4.48 -19.47
CA ASP A 585 -29.27 -4.06 -18.77
C ASP A 585 -30.20 -3.25 -19.69
N VAL A 586 -29.66 -2.32 -20.48
CA VAL A 586 -30.45 -1.59 -21.50
C VAL A 586 -31.00 -2.56 -22.55
N GLY A 587 -30.19 -3.52 -23.02
CA GLY A 587 -30.62 -4.53 -23.99
C GLY A 587 -31.68 -5.50 -23.47
N THR A 588 -31.69 -5.83 -22.18
CA THR A 588 -32.74 -6.64 -21.55
C THR A 588 -34.03 -5.85 -21.36
N LYS A 589 -33.95 -4.59 -20.90
CA LYS A 589 -35.11 -3.68 -20.82
C LYS A 589 -35.76 -3.44 -22.19
N LEU A 590 -34.97 -3.26 -23.25
CA LEU A 590 -35.48 -3.09 -24.61
C LEU A 590 -36.21 -4.34 -25.10
N ARG A 591 -35.69 -5.55 -24.81
CA ARG A 591 -36.35 -6.82 -25.14
C ARG A 591 -37.67 -6.98 -24.38
N ALA A 592 -37.69 -6.72 -23.08
CA ALA A 592 -38.91 -6.77 -22.28
C ALA A 592 -39.97 -5.78 -22.79
N SER A 593 -39.58 -4.55 -23.12
CA SER A 593 -40.49 -3.54 -23.68
C SER A 593 -41.01 -3.94 -25.06
N ASN A 594 -40.19 -4.57 -25.92
CA ASN A 594 -40.64 -5.11 -27.20
C ASN A 594 -41.61 -6.28 -27.04
N GLU A 595 -41.41 -7.16 -26.05
CA GLU A 595 -42.34 -8.25 -25.74
C GLU A 595 -43.69 -7.72 -25.21
N GLU A 596 -43.66 -6.68 -24.38
CA GLU A 596 -44.86 -5.99 -23.89
C GLU A 596 -45.61 -5.29 -25.04
N LEU A 597 -44.89 -4.64 -25.95
CA LEU A 597 -45.45 -4.03 -27.16
C LEU A 597 -46.09 -5.10 -28.06
N ALA A 598 -45.42 -6.23 -28.27
CA ALA A 598 -45.96 -7.34 -29.04
C ALA A 598 -47.21 -7.95 -28.37
N GLY A 599 -47.23 -8.05 -27.04
CA GLY A 599 -48.41 -8.45 -26.28
C GLY A 599 -49.58 -7.48 -26.46
N THR A 600 -49.30 -6.19 -26.40
CA THR A 600 -50.29 -5.13 -26.62
C THR A 600 -50.85 -5.15 -28.04
N GLN A 601 -49.99 -5.38 -29.04
CA GLN A 601 -50.41 -5.54 -30.45
C GLN A 601 -51.31 -6.76 -30.64
N ARG A 602 -51.01 -7.91 -30.00
CA ARG A 602 -51.89 -9.08 -30.03
C ARG A 602 -53.26 -8.79 -29.43
N MET A 603 -53.31 -8.15 -28.25
CA MET A 603 -54.58 -7.76 -27.62
C MET A 603 -55.38 -6.78 -28.50
N LEU A 604 -54.71 -5.87 -29.22
CA LEU A 604 -55.38 -4.97 -30.15
C LEU A 604 -56.01 -5.74 -31.33
N ILE A 605 -55.30 -6.72 -31.90
CA ILE A 605 -55.81 -7.57 -32.98
C ILE A 605 -57.00 -8.40 -32.49
N GLU A 606 -56.88 -9.08 -31.34
CA GLU A 606 -57.97 -9.85 -30.74
C GLU A 606 -59.19 -8.96 -30.43
N GLY A 607 -58.95 -7.74 -29.94
CA GLY A 607 -59.99 -6.74 -29.71
C GLY A 607 -60.72 -6.34 -31.01
N GLN A 608 -59.98 -6.14 -32.11
CA GLN A 608 -60.54 -5.86 -33.43
C GLN A 608 -61.39 -7.02 -33.96
N GLU A 609 -60.91 -8.26 -33.84
CA GLU A 609 -61.65 -9.47 -34.22
C GLU A 609 -62.94 -9.61 -33.40
N ARG A 610 -62.88 -9.35 -32.08
CA ARG A 610 -64.04 -9.40 -31.19
C ARG A 610 -65.09 -8.34 -31.56
N ILE A 611 -64.65 -7.12 -31.87
CA ILE A 611 -65.55 -6.05 -32.35
C ILE A 611 -66.23 -6.47 -33.65
N GLN A 612 -65.51 -7.09 -34.57
CA GLN A 612 -66.07 -7.55 -35.85
C GLN A 612 -67.07 -8.69 -35.65
N SER A 613 -66.79 -9.63 -34.76
CA SER A 613 -67.72 -10.71 -34.38
C SER A 613 -68.99 -10.17 -33.74
N LEU A 614 -68.88 -9.26 -32.77
CA LEU A 614 -70.03 -8.62 -32.11
C LEU A 614 -70.87 -7.80 -33.10
N ALA A 615 -70.24 -7.14 -34.08
CA ALA A 615 -70.97 -6.45 -35.14
C ALA A 615 -71.81 -7.43 -35.99
N GLY A 616 -71.29 -8.62 -36.28
CA GLY A 616 -72.01 -9.70 -36.95
C GLY A 616 -73.20 -10.23 -36.13
N GLU A 617 -72.99 -10.50 -34.85
CA GLU A 617 -74.06 -10.93 -33.92
C GLU A 617 -75.17 -9.88 -33.80
N LEU A 618 -74.80 -8.60 -33.69
CA LEU A 618 -75.76 -7.50 -33.63
C LEU A 618 -76.60 -7.40 -34.92
N ALA A 619 -76.01 -7.65 -36.08
CA ALA A 619 -76.74 -7.69 -37.34
C ALA A 619 -77.76 -8.84 -37.37
N ALA A 620 -77.37 -10.04 -36.93
CA ALA A 620 -78.27 -11.19 -36.84
C ALA A 620 -79.40 -10.97 -35.83
N ALA A 621 -79.09 -10.40 -34.66
CA ALA A 621 -80.08 -10.07 -33.63
C ALA A 621 -81.10 -9.03 -34.12
N LYS A 622 -80.65 -8.02 -34.89
CA LYS A 622 -81.55 -7.05 -35.54
C LYS A 622 -82.49 -7.73 -36.53
N GLU A 623 -82.00 -8.69 -37.30
CA GLU A 623 -82.83 -9.45 -38.25
C GLU A 623 -83.87 -10.33 -37.53
N GLN A 624 -83.48 -10.99 -36.44
CA GLN A 624 -84.42 -11.75 -35.60
C GLN A 624 -85.49 -10.86 -34.96
N LEU A 625 -85.11 -9.67 -34.47
CA LEU A 625 -86.07 -8.71 -33.92
C LEU A 625 -87.13 -8.30 -34.95
N VAL A 626 -86.72 -8.08 -36.21
CA VAL A 626 -87.65 -7.81 -37.31
C VAL A 626 -88.60 -8.98 -37.54
N ARG A 627 -88.10 -10.23 -37.54
CA ARG A 627 -88.94 -11.43 -37.67
C ARG A 627 -89.95 -11.56 -36.52
N VAL A 628 -89.50 -11.38 -35.28
CA VAL A 628 -90.37 -11.45 -34.07
C VAL A 628 -91.42 -10.34 -34.11
N SER A 629 -91.05 -9.13 -34.53
CA SER A 629 -92.00 -8.02 -34.71
C SER A 629 -93.10 -8.39 -35.70
N ASN A 630 -92.74 -8.93 -36.86
CA ASN A 630 -93.70 -9.37 -37.88
C ASN A 630 -94.61 -10.51 -37.36
N MET A 631 -94.05 -11.49 -36.63
CA MET A 631 -94.82 -12.57 -36.03
C MET A 631 -95.82 -12.08 -34.98
N SER A 632 -95.40 -11.12 -34.15
CA SER A 632 -96.27 -10.51 -33.14
C SER A 632 -97.45 -9.77 -33.76
N ALA A 633 -97.27 -9.17 -34.93
CA ALA A 633 -98.35 -8.52 -35.68
C ALA A 633 -99.38 -9.54 -36.18
N THR A 634 -98.93 -10.68 -36.72
CA THR A 634 -99.79 -11.77 -37.17
C THR A 634 -100.58 -12.40 -36.01
N LEU A 635 -99.91 -12.71 -34.90
CA LEU A 635 -100.55 -13.31 -33.72
C LEU A 635 -101.63 -12.41 -33.10
N ARG A 636 -101.44 -11.08 -33.10
CA ARG A 636 -102.47 -10.14 -32.66
C ARG A 636 -103.73 -10.24 -33.53
N GLN A 637 -103.58 -10.46 -34.83
CA GLN A 637 -104.69 -10.61 -35.76
C GLN A 637 -105.46 -11.93 -35.54
N GLU A 638 -104.75 -13.00 -35.19
CA GLU A 638 -105.36 -14.30 -34.87
C GLU A 638 -106.07 -14.30 -33.51
N MET A 639 -105.50 -13.67 -32.48
CA MET A 639 -106.15 -13.56 -31.17
C MET A 639 -107.49 -12.82 -31.28
N ALA A 640 -107.56 -11.76 -32.08
CA ALA A 640 -108.82 -11.05 -32.32
C ALA A 640 -109.91 -11.98 -32.92
N ARG A 641 -109.53 -12.86 -33.86
CA ARG A 641 -110.45 -13.86 -34.45
C ARG A 641 -110.86 -14.96 -33.46
N SER A 642 -109.94 -15.37 -32.59
CA SER A 642 -110.20 -16.39 -31.57
C SER A 642 -111.17 -15.89 -30.49
N GLU A 643 -111.06 -14.62 -30.14
CA GLU A 643 -111.93 -13.99 -29.13
C GLU A 643 -113.38 -13.86 -29.59
N GLU A 644 -113.61 -13.53 -30.87
CA GLU A 644 -114.95 -13.61 -31.48
C GLU A 644 -115.53 -15.02 -31.40
N ARG A 645 -114.72 -16.04 -31.70
CA ARG A 645 -115.13 -17.45 -31.67
C ARG A 645 -115.46 -17.94 -30.26
N ARG A 646 -114.70 -17.48 -29.26
CA ARG A 646 -114.92 -17.81 -27.85
C ARG A 646 -116.25 -17.25 -27.33
N ASN A 647 -116.62 -16.04 -27.77
CA ASN A 647 -117.90 -15.44 -27.38
C ASN A 647 -119.09 -16.21 -27.97
N ALA A 648 -118.97 -16.75 -29.18
CA ALA A 648 -120.01 -17.61 -29.77
C ALA A 648 -120.19 -18.94 -29.00
N LEU A 649 -119.09 -19.59 -28.60
CA LEU A 649 -119.13 -20.85 -27.85
C LEU A 649 -119.65 -20.68 -26.41
N ALA A 650 -119.43 -19.52 -25.78
CA ALA A 650 -119.94 -19.23 -24.44
C ALA A 650 -121.48 -19.18 -24.40
N GLN A 651 -122.12 -18.82 -25.52
CA GLN A 651 -123.57 -18.86 -25.66
C GLN A 651 -124.10 -20.31 -25.66
N GLU A 652 -123.36 -21.21 -26.32
CA GLU A 652 -123.70 -22.64 -26.48
C GLU A 652 -123.47 -23.45 -25.18
N ALA A 653 -122.48 -23.06 -24.38
CA ALA A 653 -122.18 -23.70 -23.09
C ALA A 653 -123.29 -23.51 -22.05
N ARG A 654 -124.01 -22.37 -22.06
CA ARG A 654 -125.14 -22.13 -21.14
C ARG A 654 -126.30 -23.08 -21.41
N THR A 655 -126.58 -23.39 -22.67
CA THR A 655 -127.64 -24.32 -23.07
C THR A 655 -127.36 -25.77 -22.67
N LEU A 656 -126.09 -26.19 -22.61
CA LEU A 656 -125.70 -27.55 -22.22
C LEU A 656 -125.71 -27.77 -20.70
N GLN A 657 -125.53 -26.70 -19.92
CA GLN A 657 -125.45 -26.80 -18.46
C GLN A 657 -126.79 -27.15 -17.82
N ASP A 658 -127.89 -26.71 -18.42
CA ASP A 658 -129.25 -27.07 -18.01
C ASP A 658 -129.57 -28.57 -18.28
N GLN A 659 -128.81 -29.24 -19.17
CA GLN A 659 -129.02 -30.66 -19.53
C GLN A 659 -128.19 -31.64 -18.68
N LEU A 660 -127.02 -31.23 -18.17
CA LEU A 660 -126.04 -32.15 -17.57
C LEU A 660 -126.34 -32.55 -16.11
N ALA A 661 -127.15 -31.76 -15.39
CA ALA A 661 -127.58 -32.10 -14.03
C ALA A 661 -128.48 -33.35 -13.97
N GLN A 662 -129.04 -33.80 -15.11
CA GLN A 662 -129.88 -34.99 -15.19
C GLN A 662 -129.10 -36.31 -15.46
N VAL A 663 -127.82 -36.28 -15.91
CA VAL A 663 -127.05 -37.48 -16.36
C VAL A 663 -126.00 -38.00 -15.35
N HIS A 664 -125.36 -37.15 -14.53
CA HIS A 664 -124.12 -37.53 -13.80
C HIS A 664 -124.27 -38.58 -12.70
N ASN A 665 -125.46 -38.82 -12.13
CA ASN A 665 -125.60 -39.77 -11.03
C ASN A 665 -125.65 -41.26 -11.47
N ALA A 666 -125.58 -41.55 -12.78
CA ALA A 666 -125.60 -42.91 -13.32
C ALA A 666 -124.21 -43.56 -13.53
N HIS A 667 -123.11 -42.80 -13.45
CA HIS A 667 -121.76 -43.28 -13.81
C HIS A 667 -121.00 -43.89 -12.63
N SER A 668 -121.53 -45.03 -12.19
CA SER A 668 -120.74 -46.23 -11.93
C SER A 668 -119.25 -46.02 -11.64
N ARG A 669 -118.83 -46.26 -10.40
CA ARG A 669 -118.61 -47.62 -9.88
C ARG A 669 -117.50 -48.42 -10.59
N ASP A 670 -116.85 -47.92 -11.64
CA ASP A 670 -116.00 -48.79 -12.47
C ASP A 670 -114.47 -48.68 -12.28
N ILE A 671 -113.85 -47.58 -11.83
CA ILE A 671 -112.37 -47.46 -11.92
C ILE A 671 -111.69 -47.54 -10.55
N GLN A 672 -111.95 -48.69 -9.94
CA GLN A 672 -111.38 -49.28 -8.73
C GLN A 672 -110.62 -50.57 -9.08
N ALA A 673 -110.03 -50.72 -10.28
CA ALA A 673 -109.57 -52.05 -10.73
C ALA A 673 -108.16 -52.19 -11.37
N ALA A 674 -107.36 -51.14 -11.59
CA ALA A 674 -106.04 -51.35 -12.21
C ALA A 674 -104.96 -50.32 -11.77
N ARG A 675 -104.34 -50.33 -10.57
CA ARG A 675 -103.70 -51.48 -9.87
C ARG A 675 -102.89 -52.31 -10.87
N SER A 676 -101.56 -52.24 -10.86
CA SER A 676 -100.70 -52.92 -9.89
C SER A 676 -99.74 -53.77 -10.73
N GLN A 677 -98.41 -53.61 -10.55
CA GLN A 677 -97.29 -54.46 -11.03
C GLN A 677 -96.18 -53.75 -11.84
N ALA A 678 -95.90 -52.47 -11.55
CA ALA A 678 -94.58 -51.86 -11.85
C ALA A 678 -94.04 -51.06 -10.64
N SER A 679 -94.34 -51.59 -9.45
CA SER A 679 -93.76 -51.23 -8.15
C SER A 679 -92.90 -52.41 -7.74
N GLU A 680 -91.76 -52.17 -7.07
CA GLU A 680 -90.73 -53.15 -6.69
C GLU A 680 -89.77 -53.43 -7.86
N LEU A 681 -88.56 -52.88 -7.97
CA LEU A 681 -87.45 -53.18 -7.06
C LEU A 681 -86.20 -52.29 -7.38
N SER A 682 -86.27 -50.96 -7.20
CA SER A 682 -85.05 -50.14 -7.07
C SER A 682 -85.30 -48.82 -6.33
N ALA A 683 -86.14 -48.92 -5.30
CA ALA A 683 -86.33 -47.92 -4.27
C ALA A 683 -85.65 -48.43 -3.00
N THR A 684 -84.32 -48.30 -2.90
CA THR A 684 -83.60 -48.44 -1.63
C THR A 684 -82.18 -47.95 -1.81
N LEU A 685 -81.96 -46.63 -1.66
CA LEU A 685 -80.70 -45.99 -1.18
C LEU A 685 -80.63 -44.47 -1.43
N ALA A 686 -81.70 -43.82 -1.93
CA ALA A 686 -81.75 -42.36 -2.09
C ALA A 686 -82.68 -41.63 -1.08
N MET A 687 -83.34 -42.36 -0.18
CA MET A 687 -84.02 -41.79 0.99
C MET A 687 -83.28 -42.25 2.23
N GLN A 688 -82.69 -41.30 2.96
CA GLN A 688 -82.64 -41.20 4.43
C GLN A 688 -81.33 -40.58 4.95
N ALA A 689 -81.06 -39.33 4.55
CA ALA A 689 -80.36 -38.38 5.41
C ALA A 689 -80.71 -36.95 4.97
N ARG A 690 -81.89 -36.45 5.39
CA ARG A 690 -82.02 -35.36 6.39
C ARG A 690 -81.56 -34.01 5.83
N GLU A 691 -82.36 -32.97 5.59
CA GLU A 691 -83.64 -32.54 6.19
C GLU A 691 -83.72 -32.70 7.71
N ILE A 692 -82.60 -32.40 8.38
CA ILE A 692 -82.44 -32.02 9.81
C ILE A 692 -81.03 -31.38 9.81
N ASP A 693 -80.71 -30.21 10.29
CA ASP A 693 -81.35 -29.20 11.13
C ASP A 693 -80.48 -27.95 10.88
N LYS A 694 -81.01 -26.83 10.42
CA LYS A 694 -81.47 -25.78 11.33
C LYS A 694 -80.86 -25.85 12.74
N LEU A 695 -79.91 -24.94 12.93
CA LEU A 695 -79.42 -24.39 14.20
C LEU A 695 -78.19 -25.08 14.81
N ALA A 696 -77.15 -24.25 14.87
CA ALA A 696 -76.31 -23.99 16.03
C ALA A 696 -74.82 -24.40 15.90
N ARG A 697 -74.01 -23.33 15.99
CA ARG A 697 -72.74 -23.24 16.75
C ARG A 697 -71.42 -23.61 16.06
N SER A 698 -70.71 -22.52 15.73
CA SER A 698 -69.37 -22.14 16.23
C SER A 698 -68.13 -23.00 15.93
N GLN A 699 -67.20 -22.45 15.15
CA GLN A 699 -65.78 -22.12 15.48
C GLN A 699 -65.08 -21.61 14.20
N PHE A 700 -64.72 -20.32 14.08
CA PHE A 700 -63.34 -19.72 14.15
C PHE A 700 -62.35 -20.22 13.06
N ARG A 701 -61.51 -19.44 12.33
CA ARG A 701 -61.28 -18.00 12.03
C ARG A 701 -60.15 -17.89 10.95
N TRP A 702 -60.26 -16.88 10.05
CA TRP A 702 -59.22 -16.01 9.41
C TRP A 702 -58.24 -16.57 8.34
N PRO A 703 -57.53 -15.73 7.50
CA PRO A 703 -57.46 -14.24 7.37
C PRO A 703 -57.48 -13.67 5.91
N PHE A 704 -57.61 -12.33 5.69
CA PHE A 704 -56.75 -11.47 4.80
C PHE A 704 -57.31 -10.04 4.53
N SER A 705 -56.39 -9.05 4.60
CA SER A 705 -56.27 -7.71 3.92
C SER A 705 -57.46 -6.73 3.82
N GLY A 706 -57.34 -5.40 4.01
CA GLY A 706 -56.21 -4.51 4.31
C GLY A 706 -56.58 -3.01 4.16
N ILE A 707 -55.64 -2.12 4.57
CA ILE A 707 -55.41 -0.72 4.11
C ILE A 707 -56.40 0.35 4.71
N VAL A 708 -56.08 1.52 5.29
CA VAL A 708 -54.95 2.51 5.24
C VAL A 708 -54.90 3.38 6.55
N GLU A 709 -53.71 3.93 6.90
CA GLU A 709 -53.43 5.32 7.43
C GLU A 709 -53.96 5.77 8.83
N ARG A 710 -53.36 6.62 9.70
CA ARG A 710 -52.17 7.52 9.74
C ARG A 710 -52.16 8.18 11.16
N ILE A 711 -51.09 8.21 11.98
CA ILE A 711 -50.10 9.28 12.33
C ILE A 711 -49.86 9.03 13.84
N GLY A 712 -48.69 8.73 14.38
CA GLY A 712 -47.49 9.56 14.47
C GLY A 712 -47.17 9.86 15.95
N ARG A 713 -45.88 9.85 16.27
CA ARG A 713 -45.20 10.36 17.49
C ARG A 713 -45.12 9.43 18.72
N ALA A 714 -43.98 8.77 18.85
CA ALA A 714 -43.15 8.78 20.06
C ALA A 714 -41.73 8.27 19.72
N PHE A 715 -40.97 9.08 18.97
CA PHE A 715 -39.54 8.91 18.79
C PHE A 715 -38.83 9.81 19.79
N THR A 716 -38.21 9.23 20.81
CA THR A 716 -37.26 9.88 21.72
C THR A 716 -36.36 8.80 22.37
N PRO A 717 -35.22 9.14 22.97
CA PRO A 717 -33.88 9.04 22.41
C PRO A 717 -33.08 7.88 23.03
N TRP A 718 -33.49 6.64 22.79
CA TRP A 718 -32.95 5.47 23.51
C TRP A 718 -32.06 4.51 22.67
N LYS A 719 -31.88 4.75 21.36
CA LYS A 719 -31.04 3.91 20.48
C LYS A 719 -29.73 4.54 19.98
N ARG A 720 -29.36 5.74 20.45
CA ARG A 720 -28.02 6.33 20.22
C ARG A 720 -27.00 5.98 21.31
N THR A 721 -27.45 5.54 22.48
CA THR A 721 -26.59 5.22 23.63
C THR A 721 -25.94 3.84 23.49
N ARG A 722 -26.69 2.81 23.05
CA ARG A 722 -26.15 1.43 22.87
C ARG A 722 -25.16 1.26 21.69
N PHE A 723 -25.21 2.14 20.68
CA PHE A 723 -24.28 2.09 19.54
C PHE A 723 -22.92 2.74 19.84
N ARG A 724 -22.86 3.73 20.75
CA ARG A 724 -21.56 4.27 21.23
C ARG A 724 -20.77 3.23 22.02
N GLU A 725 -21.46 2.39 22.80
CA GLU A 725 -20.86 1.34 23.63
C GLU A 725 -20.27 0.14 22.84
N ARG A 726 -20.71 -0.09 21.58
CA ARG A 726 -20.24 -1.19 20.71
C ARG A 726 -19.61 -0.73 19.38
N SER A 727 -19.25 0.55 19.30
CA SER A 727 -18.61 1.15 18.11
C SER A 727 -17.29 0.47 17.74
N TRP A 728 -16.53 0.02 18.74
CA TRP A 728 -15.29 -0.72 18.56
C TRP A 728 -15.50 -2.10 17.93
N GLU A 729 -16.60 -2.80 18.28
CA GLU A 729 -16.95 -4.12 17.70
C GLU A 729 -17.27 -3.97 16.20
N ALA A 730 -17.97 -2.90 15.82
CA ALA A 730 -18.25 -2.59 14.42
C ALA A 730 -16.98 -2.27 13.62
N GLY A 731 -16.04 -1.53 14.22
CA GLY A 731 -14.72 -1.28 13.63
C GLY A 731 -13.92 -2.56 13.41
N LEU A 732 -13.88 -3.44 14.41
CA LEU A 732 -13.16 -4.71 14.37
C LEU A 732 -13.69 -5.65 13.29
N ILE A 733 -15.02 -5.84 13.22
CA ILE A 733 -15.66 -6.72 12.21
C ILE A 733 -15.51 -6.14 10.80
N LYS A 734 -15.58 -4.81 10.64
CA LYS A 734 -15.41 -4.18 9.34
C LYS A 734 -13.97 -4.27 8.83
N ALA A 735 -12.99 -4.08 9.73
CA ALA A 735 -11.56 -4.18 9.40
C ALA A 735 -11.13 -5.60 9.02
N SER A 736 -11.73 -6.63 9.64
CA SER A 736 -11.37 -8.03 9.37
C SER A 736 -11.83 -8.55 8.01
N ARG A 737 -12.76 -7.85 7.34
CA ARG A 737 -13.42 -8.27 6.07
C ARG A 737 -14.08 -9.67 6.11
N LEU A 738 -14.27 -10.23 7.30
CA LEU A 738 -14.92 -11.53 7.48
C LEU A 738 -16.45 -11.44 7.45
N PHE A 739 -17.05 -10.24 7.56
CA PHE A 739 -18.49 -10.06 7.35
C PHE A 739 -18.81 -9.74 5.89
N ARG A 740 -19.77 -10.45 5.27
CA ARG A 740 -20.18 -10.23 3.87
C ARG A 740 -21.61 -9.67 3.79
N PRO A 741 -21.78 -8.33 3.65
CA PRO A 741 -23.10 -7.69 3.68
C PRO A 741 -24.11 -8.22 2.66
N THR A 742 -23.68 -8.45 1.42
CA THR A 742 -24.55 -8.95 0.34
C THR A 742 -25.05 -10.36 0.63
N TRP A 743 -24.13 -11.27 0.96
CA TRP A 743 -24.48 -12.64 1.34
C TRP A 743 -25.35 -12.69 2.61
N TYR A 744 -25.06 -11.85 3.61
CA TYR A 744 -25.85 -11.78 4.83
C TYR A 744 -27.30 -11.36 4.53
N LEU A 745 -27.52 -10.41 3.62
CA LEU A 745 -28.87 -10.00 3.21
C LEU A 745 -29.58 -11.07 2.38
N GLU A 746 -28.87 -11.79 1.51
CA GLU A 746 -29.41 -12.92 0.75
C GLU A 746 -29.92 -14.05 1.66
N GLN A 747 -29.16 -14.38 2.71
CA GLN A 747 -29.54 -15.41 3.68
C GLN A 747 -30.59 -14.93 4.70
N ASN A 748 -30.81 -13.62 4.81
CA ASN A 748 -31.72 -13.01 5.78
C ASN A 748 -32.70 -12.03 5.10
N PRO A 749 -33.68 -12.53 4.32
CA PRO A 749 -34.61 -11.68 3.56
C PRO A 749 -35.49 -10.77 4.42
N ASP A 750 -35.67 -11.11 5.70
CA ASP A 750 -36.36 -10.28 6.70
C ASP A 750 -35.58 -8.98 6.96
N VAL A 751 -34.25 -9.05 7.06
CA VAL A 751 -33.36 -7.88 7.24
C VAL A 751 -33.33 -7.03 5.97
N ALA A 752 -33.27 -7.68 4.80
CA ALA A 752 -33.31 -7.00 3.51
C ALA A 752 -34.63 -6.23 3.30
N LYS A 753 -35.78 -6.83 3.63
CA LYS A 753 -37.10 -6.17 3.55
C LYS A 753 -37.26 -5.02 4.54
N ALA A 754 -36.61 -5.10 5.70
CA ALA A 754 -36.66 -4.06 6.73
C ALA A 754 -35.75 -2.85 6.43
N GLY A 755 -34.85 -2.94 5.43
CA GLY A 755 -33.95 -1.86 5.05
C GLY A 755 -32.92 -1.49 6.13
N ILE A 756 -32.60 -2.41 7.03
CA ILE A 756 -31.64 -2.20 8.13
C ILE A 756 -30.23 -2.46 7.62
N ASP A 757 -29.25 -1.63 8.03
CA ASP A 757 -27.83 -1.89 7.74
C ASP A 757 -27.43 -3.29 8.23
N PRO A 758 -26.87 -4.17 7.37
CA PRO A 758 -26.66 -5.57 7.71
C PRO A 758 -25.60 -5.78 8.79
N LEU A 759 -24.56 -4.94 8.85
CA LEU A 759 -23.54 -5.02 9.89
C LEU A 759 -24.10 -4.57 11.24
N LEU A 760 -24.86 -3.48 11.25
CA LEU A 760 -25.59 -3.00 12.42
C LEU A 760 -26.58 -4.05 12.93
N HIS A 761 -27.31 -4.69 12.02
CA HIS A 761 -28.22 -5.79 12.38
C HIS A 761 -27.45 -6.97 12.98
N TYR A 762 -26.33 -7.37 12.37
CA TYR A 762 -25.53 -8.49 12.87
C TYR A 762 -25.02 -8.25 14.30
N ILE A 763 -24.49 -7.06 14.58
CA ILE A 763 -23.93 -6.72 15.90
C ILE A 763 -25.01 -6.65 16.97
N LEU A 764 -26.16 -6.07 16.64
CA LEU A 764 -27.23 -5.85 17.62
C LEU A 764 -28.11 -7.10 17.84
N HIS A 765 -28.24 -7.95 16.82
CA HIS A 765 -29.22 -9.03 16.79
C HIS A 765 -28.63 -10.33 16.20
N GLY A 766 -28.07 -10.26 14.99
CA GLY A 766 -27.69 -11.45 14.22
C GLY A 766 -26.68 -12.39 14.89
N GLY A 767 -25.65 -11.85 15.57
CA GLY A 767 -24.64 -12.65 16.27
C GLY A 767 -25.21 -13.40 17.49
N VAL A 768 -26.18 -12.80 18.19
CA VAL A 768 -26.89 -13.47 19.30
C VAL A 768 -27.82 -14.54 18.75
N GLU A 769 -28.58 -14.22 17.70
CA GLU A 769 -29.48 -15.12 16.98
C GLU A 769 -28.78 -16.28 16.28
N GLY A 770 -27.44 -16.27 16.22
CA GLY A 770 -26.65 -17.33 15.60
C GLY A 770 -26.68 -17.30 14.07
N ARG A 771 -27.04 -16.16 13.47
CA ARG A 771 -26.99 -15.97 12.02
C ARG A 771 -25.54 -15.96 11.56
N ALA A 772 -25.21 -16.71 10.52
CA ALA A 772 -23.86 -16.77 9.99
C ALA A 772 -23.47 -15.43 9.33
N PRO A 773 -22.22 -14.95 9.49
CA PRO A 773 -21.73 -13.73 8.84
C PRO A 773 -21.18 -13.96 7.42
N HIS A 774 -20.80 -15.20 7.10
CA HIS A 774 -20.38 -15.69 5.78
C HIS A 774 -20.39 -17.24 5.74
N PRO A 775 -20.26 -17.88 4.55
CA PRO A 775 -20.36 -19.35 4.41
C PRO A 775 -19.30 -20.19 5.14
N LEU A 776 -18.15 -19.59 5.50
CA LEU A 776 -17.03 -20.31 6.15
C LEU A 776 -16.94 -20.00 7.65
N PHE A 777 -18.03 -19.52 8.24
CA PHE A 777 -18.12 -19.29 9.69
C PHE A 777 -19.46 -19.77 10.19
N ASP A 778 -19.42 -20.78 11.06
CA ASP A 778 -20.60 -21.35 11.73
C ASP A 778 -20.66 -20.82 13.17
N PRO A 779 -21.56 -19.88 13.47
CA PRO A 779 -21.66 -19.30 14.81
C PRO A 779 -22.07 -20.30 15.89
N GLN A 780 -22.80 -21.36 15.55
CA GLN A 780 -23.24 -22.35 16.52
C GLN A 780 -22.09 -23.30 16.85
N PHE A 781 -21.38 -23.79 15.84
CA PHE A 781 -20.17 -24.59 16.00
C PHE A 781 -19.09 -23.83 16.77
N TYR A 782 -18.89 -22.56 16.43
CA TYR A 782 -17.91 -21.71 17.09
C TYR A 782 -18.27 -21.45 18.56
N LYS A 783 -19.54 -21.10 18.85
CA LYS A 783 -20.03 -20.92 20.24
C LYS A 783 -19.88 -22.17 21.10
N ALA A 784 -20.04 -23.36 20.52
CA ALA A 784 -19.91 -24.63 21.23
C ALA A 784 -18.49 -24.86 21.78
N GLN A 785 -17.47 -24.26 21.16
CA GLN A 785 -16.07 -24.34 21.60
C GLN A 785 -15.71 -23.32 22.70
N ILE A 786 -16.56 -22.32 22.93
CA ILE A 786 -16.33 -21.25 23.92
C ILE A 786 -16.98 -21.63 25.26
N PRO A 787 -16.29 -21.46 26.41
CA PRO A 787 -16.89 -21.62 27.74
C PRO A 787 -18.12 -20.73 27.93
N GLU A 788 -19.17 -21.23 28.60
CA GLU A 788 -20.45 -20.52 28.75
C GLU A 788 -20.30 -19.11 29.35
N ALA A 789 -19.36 -18.93 30.28
CA ALA A 789 -19.03 -17.65 30.92
C ALA A 789 -18.51 -16.58 29.94
N GLU A 790 -17.93 -16.99 28.80
CA GLU A 790 -17.33 -16.09 27.80
C GLU A 790 -18.30 -15.78 26.64
N ARG A 791 -19.45 -16.48 26.54
CA ARG A 791 -20.41 -16.37 25.42
C ARG A 791 -21.22 -15.07 25.39
N ALA A 792 -21.22 -14.27 26.47
CA ALA A 792 -22.12 -13.12 26.62
C ALA A 792 -21.48 -11.75 26.28
N ALA A 793 -20.15 -11.69 26.08
CA ALA A 793 -19.44 -10.42 25.94
C ALA A 793 -19.43 -9.87 24.51
N LEU A 794 -19.28 -10.72 23.49
CA LEU A 794 -19.08 -10.34 22.08
C LEU A 794 -19.94 -11.18 21.13
N THR A 795 -20.18 -10.69 19.92
CA THR A 795 -20.66 -11.58 18.85
C THR A 795 -19.63 -12.67 18.54
N PRO A 796 -20.05 -13.85 18.07
CA PRO A 796 -19.15 -14.96 17.71
C PRO A 796 -18.01 -14.55 16.79
N LEU A 797 -18.31 -13.74 15.77
CA LEU A 797 -17.29 -13.27 14.83
C LEU A 797 -16.31 -12.31 15.49
N ALA A 798 -16.78 -11.36 16.32
CA ALA A 798 -15.89 -10.46 17.05
C ALA A 798 -14.97 -11.23 18.00
N HIS A 799 -15.50 -12.22 18.73
CA HIS A 799 -14.69 -13.09 19.58
C HIS A 799 -13.64 -13.88 18.78
N TYR A 800 -14.00 -14.40 17.60
CA TYR A 800 -13.05 -15.08 16.73
C TYR A 800 -11.88 -14.19 16.33
N ILE A 801 -12.17 -12.94 15.95
CA ILE A 801 -11.16 -11.97 15.54
C ILE A 801 -10.27 -11.55 16.71
N SER A 802 -10.84 -11.31 17.89
CA SER A 802 -10.10 -10.76 19.04
C SER A 802 -9.35 -11.82 19.86
N ALA A 803 -9.87 -13.05 19.94
CA ALA A 803 -9.34 -14.09 20.84
C ALA A 803 -9.32 -15.49 20.22
N GLY A 804 -10.31 -15.82 19.37
CA GLY A 804 -10.49 -17.18 18.85
C GLY A 804 -9.31 -17.75 18.08
N VAL A 805 -8.62 -16.94 17.29
CA VAL A 805 -7.41 -17.37 16.56
C VAL A 805 -6.29 -17.73 17.53
N ALA A 806 -6.03 -16.91 18.55
CA ALA A 806 -4.99 -17.16 19.54
C ALA A 806 -5.28 -18.40 20.40
N LEU A 807 -6.56 -18.66 20.67
CA LEU A 807 -7.03 -19.88 21.34
C LEU A 807 -7.02 -21.11 20.42
N GLY A 808 -6.74 -20.93 19.12
CA GLY A 808 -6.75 -21.96 18.11
C GLY A 808 -8.13 -22.61 17.94
N LEU A 809 -9.19 -21.83 18.08
CA LEU A 809 -10.58 -22.26 17.89
C LEU A 809 -10.94 -22.27 16.40
N ASP A 810 -11.79 -23.20 16.00
CA ASP A 810 -12.13 -23.43 14.61
C ASP A 810 -13.41 -22.66 14.23
N PRO A 811 -13.38 -21.77 13.23
CA PRO A 811 -14.55 -20.97 12.85
C PRO A 811 -15.63 -21.81 12.14
N HIS A 812 -15.27 -22.99 11.62
CA HIS A 812 -16.16 -23.87 10.86
C HIS A 812 -15.65 -25.32 10.92
N PRO A 813 -16.51 -26.36 10.90
CA PRO A 813 -16.08 -27.77 10.93
C PRO A 813 -15.11 -28.20 9.80
N LEU A 814 -15.08 -27.44 8.71
CA LEU A 814 -14.20 -27.68 7.56
C LEU A 814 -13.03 -26.69 7.47
N PHE A 815 -12.74 -25.96 8.55
CA PHE A 815 -11.59 -25.08 8.64
C PHE A 815 -10.88 -25.30 9.98
N ASP A 816 -9.69 -25.89 9.94
CA ASP A 816 -8.88 -26.18 11.12
C ASP A 816 -7.84 -25.08 11.30
N THR A 817 -8.06 -24.20 12.28
CA THR A 817 -7.21 -23.04 12.55
C THR A 817 -5.78 -23.46 12.87
N LYS A 818 -5.59 -24.52 13.67
CA LYS A 818 -4.26 -24.97 14.10
C LYS A 818 -3.50 -25.67 12.98
N PHE A 819 -4.17 -26.51 12.21
CA PHE A 819 -3.61 -27.10 11.01
C PHE A 819 -3.22 -26.03 10.01
N TYR A 820 -4.09 -25.05 9.77
CA TYR A 820 -3.84 -24.03 8.77
C TYR A 820 -2.61 -23.19 9.12
N LEU A 821 -2.46 -22.75 10.37
CA LEU A 821 -1.28 -21.99 10.80
C LEU A 821 0.00 -22.82 10.83
N ARG A 822 -0.08 -24.09 11.23
CA ARG A 822 1.09 -25.00 11.25
C ARG A 822 1.60 -25.31 9.85
N THR A 823 0.69 -25.51 8.89
CA THR A 823 1.02 -25.84 7.50
C THR A 823 1.44 -24.59 6.70
N ASN A 824 1.13 -23.39 7.21
CA ASN A 824 1.41 -22.11 6.56
C ASN A 824 2.16 -21.16 7.52
N PRO A 825 3.46 -21.40 7.77
CA PRO A 825 4.25 -20.61 8.74
C PRO A 825 4.38 -19.13 8.38
N ASP A 826 4.29 -18.78 7.09
CA ASP A 826 4.28 -17.41 6.59
C ASP A 826 3.03 -16.64 7.05
N VAL A 827 1.88 -17.31 7.08
CA VAL A 827 0.61 -16.74 7.62
C VAL A 827 0.70 -16.54 9.13
N ALA A 828 1.34 -17.49 9.83
CA ALA A 828 1.58 -17.40 11.26
C ALA A 828 2.57 -16.26 11.60
N ALA A 829 3.68 -16.14 10.86
CA ALA A 829 4.66 -15.07 11.04
C ALA A 829 4.08 -13.68 10.77
N ALA A 830 3.16 -13.58 9.80
CA ALA A 830 2.45 -12.34 9.49
C ALA A 830 1.35 -11.98 10.51
N SER A 831 1.11 -12.82 11.53
CA SER A 831 0.00 -12.68 12.50
C SER A 831 -1.36 -12.44 11.83
N MET A 832 -1.54 -12.96 10.62
CA MET A 832 -2.76 -12.75 9.84
C MET A 832 -3.84 -13.73 10.31
N ASN A 833 -5.10 -13.27 10.37
CA ASN A 833 -6.21 -14.16 10.68
C ASN A 833 -6.28 -15.29 9.63
N PRO A 834 -6.22 -16.57 10.03
CA PRO A 834 -6.05 -17.68 9.09
C PRO A 834 -7.27 -17.89 8.20
N LEU A 835 -8.49 -17.67 8.72
CA LEU A 835 -9.70 -17.75 7.91
C LEU A 835 -9.77 -16.61 6.89
N PHE A 836 -9.36 -15.40 7.27
CA PHE A 836 -9.24 -14.27 6.35
C PHE A 836 -8.21 -14.57 5.25
N HIS A 837 -7.01 -15.03 5.62
CA HIS A 837 -5.98 -15.41 4.66
C HIS A 837 -6.49 -16.46 3.68
N TYR A 838 -7.12 -17.53 4.18
CA TYR A 838 -7.65 -18.57 3.32
C TYR A 838 -8.70 -18.03 2.36
N MET A 839 -9.62 -17.19 2.82
CA MET A 839 -10.70 -16.60 2.00
C MET A 839 -10.18 -15.70 0.88
N GLU A 840 -9.17 -14.88 1.15
CA GLU A 840 -8.66 -13.90 0.19
C GLU A 840 -7.52 -14.43 -0.68
N TYR A 841 -6.62 -15.26 -0.13
CA TYR A 841 -5.39 -15.67 -0.82
C TYR A 841 -5.25 -17.18 -0.86
N GLY A 842 -5.42 -17.84 0.28
CA GLY A 842 -4.97 -19.22 0.47
C GLY A 842 -5.59 -20.23 -0.49
N TRP A 843 -6.87 -20.09 -0.85
CA TRP A 843 -7.48 -21.01 -1.81
C TRP A 843 -6.97 -20.81 -3.25
N ARG A 844 -6.56 -19.59 -3.63
CA ARG A 844 -5.95 -19.28 -4.94
C ARG A 844 -4.53 -19.81 -5.03
N GLU A 845 -3.84 -19.79 -3.89
CA GLU A 845 -2.53 -20.40 -3.69
C GLU A 845 -2.59 -21.92 -3.49
N ARG A 846 -3.80 -22.50 -3.58
CA ARG A 846 -4.07 -23.94 -3.44
C ARG A 846 -3.68 -24.53 -2.08
N ARG A 847 -3.71 -23.73 -1.02
CA ARG A 847 -3.50 -24.18 0.36
C ARG A 847 -4.74 -24.92 0.87
N ASP A 848 -4.53 -25.93 1.70
CA ASP A 848 -5.62 -26.76 2.22
C ASP A 848 -6.16 -26.17 3.54
N PRO A 849 -7.49 -26.01 3.71
CA PRO A 849 -8.11 -25.43 4.90
C PRO A 849 -8.17 -26.39 6.09
N ASN A 850 -8.06 -27.70 5.84
CA ASN A 850 -8.02 -28.76 6.83
C ASN A 850 -7.39 -30.04 6.22
N PRO A 851 -7.00 -31.06 7.01
CA PRO A 851 -6.35 -32.28 6.49
C PRO A 851 -7.19 -33.14 5.53
N LEU A 852 -8.52 -32.96 5.52
CA LEU A 852 -9.48 -33.79 4.78
C LEU A 852 -9.99 -33.13 3.50
N PHE A 853 -9.65 -31.85 3.25
CA PHE A 853 -10.05 -31.12 2.07
C PHE A 853 -8.83 -30.66 1.28
N SER A 854 -8.57 -31.29 0.14
CA SER A 854 -7.53 -30.85 -0.79
C SER A 854 -8.07 -29.83 -1.79
N THR A 855 -7.63 -28.59 -1.67
CA THR A 855 -7.97 -27.48 -2.56
C THR A 855 -7.52 -27.76 -3.99
N SER A 856 -6.32 -28.28 -4.17
CA SER A 856 -5.78 -28.65 -5.48
C SER A 856 -6.62 -29.72 -6.18
N PHE A 857 -6.94 -30.80 -5.47
CA PHE A 857 -7.75 -31.89 -6.01
C PHE A 857 -9.17 -31.41 -6.36
N TYR A 858 -9.78 -30.58 -5.50
CA TYR A 858 -11.13 -30.08 -5.73
C TYR A 858 -11.21 -29.19 -6.97
N LEU A 859 -10.23 -28.31 -7.19
CA LEU A 859 -10.15 -27.46 -8.38
C LEU A 859 -9.89 -28.27 -9.65
N GLU A 860 -9.08 -29.32 -9.59
CA GLU A 860 -8.85 -30.24 -10.73
C GLU A 860 -10.13 -30.95 -11.16
N LYS A 861 -10.95 -31.41 -10.18
CA LYS A 861 -12.22 -32.08 -10.45
C LYS A 861 -13.35 -31.14 -10.86
N ASN A 862 -13.22 -29.85 -10.58
CA ASN A 862 -14.23 -28.83 -10.88
C ASN A 862 -13.61 -27.65 -11.66
N PRO A 863 -13.11 -27.87 -12.89
CA PRO A 863 -12.41 -26.82 -13.64
C PRO A 863 -13.29 -25.60 -13.96
N ALA A 864 -14.62 -25.79 -14.02
CA ALA A 864 -15.57 -24.70 -14.25
C ALA A 864 -15.53 -23.62 -13.15
N ILE A 865 -15.23 -23.97 -11.89
CA ILE A 865 -15.16 -22.98 -10.80
C ILE A 865 -13.86 -22.17 -10.82
N VAL A 866 -12.81 -22.69 -11.46
CA VAL A 866 -11.55 -21.96 -11.67
C VAL A 866 -11.79 -20.74 -12.56
N ALA A 867 -12.59 -20.90 -13.63
CA ALA A 867 -12.90 -19.82 -14.57
C ALA A 867 -13.78 -18.71 -13.97
N VAL A 868 -14.62 -19.04 -12.97
CA VAL A 868 -15.52 -18.09 -12.28
C VAL A 868 -14.89 -17.52 -11.01
N GLY A 869 -13.77 -18.09 -10.55
CA GLY A 869 -13.03 -17.60 -9.38
C GLY A 869 -13.77 -17.81 -8.05
N ILE A 870 -14.57 -18.88 -7.94
CA ILE A 870 -15.30 -19.21 -6.71
C ILE A 870 -14.40 -19.96 -5.74
N ASN A 871 -14.40 -19.59 -4.46
CA ASN A 871 -13.66 -20.30 -3.43
C ASN A 871 -14.11 -21.78 -3.38
N PRO A 872 -13.19 -22.76 -3.53
CA PRO A 872 -13.53 -24.17 -3.66
C PRO A 872 -14.20 -24.77 -2.43
N LEU A 873 -13.83 -24.32 -1.22
CA LEU A 873 -14.51 -24.77 0.00
C LEU A 873 -15.91 -24.18 0.13
N VAL A 874 -16.11 -22.92 -0.28
CA VAL A 874 -17.45 -22.31 -0.36
C VAL A 874 -18.30 -23.05 -1.38
N HIS A 875 -17.75 -23.32 -2.57
CA HIS A 875 -18.45 -24.08 -3.62
C HIS A 875 -18.83 -25.48 -3.13
N TYR A 876 -17.93 -26.19 -2.45
CA TYR A 876 -18.20 -27.49 -1.84
C TYR A 876 -19.40 -27.41 -0.89
N LEU A 877 -19.41 -26.44 0.03
CA LEU A 877 -20.49 -26.26 1.00
C LEU A 877 -21.84 -25.95 0.35
N THR A 878 -21.85 -25.13 -0.71
CA THR A 878 -23.09 -24.73 -1.40
C THR A 878 -23.57 -25.74 -2.44
N ALA A 879 -22.67 -26.52 -3.04
CA ALA A 879 -23.01 -27.55 -4.03
C ALA A 879 -23.54 -28.83 -3.36
N SER A 880 -23.00 -29.19 -2.18
CA SER A 880 -23.47 -30.32 -1.38
C SER A 880 -24.89 -30.13 -0.83
N THR A 881 -25.36 -28.88 -0.67
CA THR A 881 -26.72 -28.58 -0.22
C THR A 881 -27.76 -28.81 -1.33
N SER A 882 -27.42 -28.58 -2.59
CA SER A 882 -28.31 -28.83 -3.74
C SER A 882 -28.56 -30.33 -3.99
N ALA A 883 -27.60 -31.20 -3.65
CA ALA A 883 -27.76 -32.66 -3.77
C ALA A 883 -28.62 -33.27 -2.64
N LEU A 884 -28.70 -32.62 -1.47
CA LEU A 884 -29.49 -33.07 -0.31
C LEU A 884 -30.97 -32.65 -0.36
N VAL A 885 -31.31 -31.63 -1.15
CA VAL A 885 -32.71 -31.22 -1.41
C VAL A 885 -33.36 -32.03 -2.54
N ALA A 886 -32.56 -32.68 -3.39
CA ALA A 886 -33.07 -33.61 -4.41
C ALA A 886 -33.29 -35.05 -3.90
N ALA A 887 -32.93 -35.35 -2.65
CA ALA A 887 -33.04 -36.69 -2.04
C ALA A 887 -33.73 -36.69 -0.66
N ARG A 888 -34.59 -35.69 -0.39
CA ARG A 888 -35.49 -35.68 0.78
C ARG A 888 -36.92 -35.35 0.37
#